data_AF-A0A0A0L4B1-F1
#
_entry.id   AF-A0A0A0L4B1-F1
#
_cell.length_a   1.000
_cell.length_b   1.000
_cell.length_c   1.000
_cell.angle_alpha   90.00
_cell.angle_beta   90.00
_cell.angle_gamma   90.00
#
_symmetry.space_group_name_H-M   'P 1'
#
loop_
_entity.id
_entity.type
_entity.pdbx_description
1 polymer ?
#
loop_
_entity_poly.entity_id
_entity_poly.type
_entity_poly.pdbx_seq_one_letter_code
_entity_poly.pdbx_strand_id
1 'polypeptide(L)'
;MEQIKYFLLQIFVVLAISFLVSAQDQSGFISIDCGISGNSSYKDSVTNIKYISDVNFTETGISKSISSDFNTTTLPQQFWYVRSFPEGERNCYTIKLAQGKGFKYLIRASFMYGSYDGQGTAPVFDLYMGVNKWGTVVMGNESNIIIKEVVHVLPTSSICICLVNTGFGSPFISALELRLLKNASYVTDFDLLALHRRLDVGSTINRTVRYNDDISDRIWVPYNFLNYKIMNTSSTVDSGGSNSYNLPGIVMSTAITTYNASDPLEFHWVPEDPSARYHIFLHFADLEKLQANQLREFNIYQNGNYFHGPFSPDYLQSTTLSSTSPMSGENIAFSLLKTNASNLPPILNALEIYLVLDTLQSRTDEQDITALMNIKSFYGVRKNWQGDPCQPKSFLWDGLICSYDDQIPNRITTLNLSSSGLVGEITTYVSELTTLQYLDLSNNNLSGPVPDSLSKLQSLKVLDLRDNPLLGSIPSELVERSKNGSLSIRVGAGGNTDLCASSSCPKKKKSYVIMIVAIVSSFLVLLAATSVLIILWRKRARKQPVIRLGTLEEKKQQLSYSEIRRITNNFERQIGEGGFAKVFLGNLDDSQVAVKVLKSSVQGYKEFEAEVKLLLRIHHRNLTSLVGYCCQKTNLVLIYEYINNGNLKEHLSGSKGSVLSWEERMQVAVNSAQGWMQF
;
A
#
# COMPACT_ATOMS: atom_id res chain seq x y z
N MET A 1 27.59 -37.40 36.65
CA MET A 1 26.66 -36.30 36.30
C MET A 1 27.33 -35.18 35.51
N GLU A 2 28.48 -34.64 35.92
CA GLU A 2 29.05 -33.44 35.28
C GLU A 2 29.42 -33.60 33.80
N GLN A 3 29.97 -34.74 33.37
CA GLN A 3 30.21 -35.00 31.95
C GLN A 3 28.94 -34.92 31.09
N ILE A 4 27.78 -35.30 31.63
CA ILE A 4 26.49 -35.17 30.92
C ILE A 4 26.10 -33.68 30.78
N LYS A 5 26.37 -32.85 31.79
CA LYS A 5 26.19 -31.40 31.68
C LYS A 5 27.14 -30.79 30.63
N TYR A 6 28.39 -31.23 30.57
CA TYR A 6 29.35 -30.76 29.56
C TYR A 6 28.95 -31.17 28.13
N PHE A 7 28.50 -32.41 27.95
CA PHE A 7 28.02 -32.92 26.67
C PHE A 7 26.73 -32.21 26.21
N LEU A 8 25.78 -31.99 27.13
CA LEU A 8 24.58 -31.19 26.86
C LEU A 8 24.90 -29.72 26.59
N LEU A 9 25.90 -29.13 27.24
CA LEU A 9 26.35 -27.77 26.97
C LEU A 9 27.01 -27.67 25.59
N GLN A 10 27.83 -28.64 25.19
CA GLN A 10 28.38 -28.71 23.84
C GLN A 10 27.29 -28.92 22.79
N ILE A 11 26.28 -29.75 23.05
CA ILE A 11 25.09 -29.88 22.19
C ILE A 11 24.32 -28.56 22.12
N PHE A 12 24.14 -27.83 23.22
CA PHE A 12 23.48 -26.52 23.21
C PHE A 12 24.31 -25.44 22.47
N VAL A 13 25.64 -25.49 22.53
CA VAL A 13 26.52 -24.59 21.78
C VAL A 13 26.52 -24.95 20.29
N VAL A 14 26.58 -26.24 19.92
CA VAL A 14 26.48 -26.69 18.53
C VAL A 14 25.09 -26.40 17.96
N LEU A 15 24.01 -26.56 18.75
CA LEU A 15 22.66 -26.14 18.37
C LEU A 15 22.56 -24.61 18.25
N ALA A 16 23.12 -23.83 19.18
CA ALA A 16 23.13 -22.37 19.05
C ALA A 16 23.91 -21.89 17.81
N ILE A 17 25.01 -22.57 17.45
CA ILE A 17 25.78 -22.29 16.24
C ILE A 17 25.07 -22.76 14.96
N SER A 18 24.29 -23.85 15.01
CA SER A 18 23.46 -24.29 13.86
C SER A 18 22.07 -23.61 13.79
N PHE A 19 21.64 -22.91 14.85
CA PHE A 19 20.60 -21.88 14.82
C PHE A 19 21.17 -20.47 14.53
N LEU A 20 22.49 -20.33 14.36
CA LEU A 20 23.15 -19.21 13.69
C LEU A 20 23.37 -19.47 12.19
N VAL A 21 22.59 -20.37 11.59
CA VAL A 21 22.18 -20.19 10.18
C VAL A 21 21.45 -18.85 10.13
N SER A 22 22.07 -17.85 9.48
CA SER A 22 21.61 -16.46 9.48
C SER A 22 20.12 -16.35 9.16
N ALA A 23 19.32 -16.08 10.18
CA ALA A 23 17.98 -15.55 9.98
C ALA A 23 18.14 -14.19 9.29
N GLN A 24 17.80 -14.13 8.00
CA GLN A 24 17.86 -12.91 7.20
C GLN A 24 17.18 -11.77 7.97
N ASP A 25 17.88 -10.67 8.19
CA ASP A 25 17.30 -9.51 8.86
C ASP A 25 16.31 -8.82 7.91
N GLN A 26 15.07 -9.28 7.97
CA GLN A 26 13.94 -8.74 7.20
C GLN A 26 13.41 -7.42 7.80
N SER A 27 14.12 -6.81 8.76
CA SER A 27 13.81 -5.46 9.23
C SER A 27 13.85 -4.46 8.07
N GLY A 28 12.76 -3.73 7.89
CA GLY A 28 12.60 -2.79 6.76
C GLY A 28 12.30 -3.43 5.40
N PHE A 29 12.13 -4.76 5.31
CA PHE A 29 11.61 -5.40 4.09
C PHE A 29 10.12 -5.08 3.92
N ILE A 30 9.71 -4.75 2.70
CA ILE A 30 8.31 -4.73 2.27
C ILE A 30 8.22 -5.58 1.01
N SER A 31 7.37 -6.61 1.01
CA SER A 31 7.11 -7.44 -0.17
C SER A 31 5.61 -7.53 -0.37
N ILE A 32 5.15 -6.98 -1.49
CA ILE A 32 3.74 -6.88 -1.83
C ILE A 32 3.47 -7.88 -2.96
N ASP A 33 2.54 -8.79 -2.72
CA ASP A 33 1.93 -9.65 -3.73
C ASP A 33 0.74 -8.88 -4.33
N CYS A 34 0.79 -8.62 -5.63
CA CYS A 34 -0.12 -7.71 -6.30
C CYS A 34 -1.26 -8.52 -6.94
N GLY A 35 -2.47 -8.37 -6.41
CA GLY A 35 -3.64 -9.10 -6.88
C GLY A 35 -4.09 -10.25 -5.97
N ILE A 36 -3.32 -10.68 -4.98
CA ILE A 36 -3.78 -11.66 -3.98
C ILE A 36 -5.01 -11.15 -3.19
N SER A 37 -5.83 -12.08 -2.71
CA SER A 37 -7.15 -11.81 -2.13
C SER A 37 -7.11 -11.08 -0.77
N GLY A 38 -7.95 -10.05 -0.62
CA GLY A 38 -8.26 -9.42 0.67
C GLY A 38 -7.03 -8.92 1.44
N ASN A 39 -7.01 -9.08 2.76
CA ASN A 39 -5.83 -8.79 3.61
C ASN A 39 -4.91 -10.02 3.77
N SER A 40 -4.78 -10.86 2.73
CA SER A 40 -3.92 -12.05 2.80
C SER A 40 -2.44 -11.71 3.00
N SER A 41 -1.74 -12.61 3.69
CA SER A 41 -0.28 -12.62 3.77
C SER A 41 0.23 -14.04 3.94
N TYR A 42 1.38 -14.36 3.35
CA TYR A 42 2.03 -15.66 3.46
C TYR A 42 3.54 -15.49 3.62
N LYS A 43 4.25 -16.58 3.90
CA LYS A 43 5.70 -16.65 3.90
C LYS A 43 6.10 -17.57 2.76
N ASP A 44 6.88 -17.08 1.80
CA ASP A 44 7.37 -17.92 0.70
C ASP A 44 8.23 -19.07 1.26
N SER A 45 8.02 -20.28 0.73
CA SER A 45 8.63 -21.51 1.25
C SER A 45 10.09 -21.66 0.87
N VAL A 46 10.55 -20.99 -0.20
CA VAL A 46 11.93 -21.05 -0.69
C VAL A 46 12.79 -19.98 -0.02
N THR A 47 12.40 -18.71 -0.15
CA THR A 47 13.15 -17.53 0.32
C THR A 47 12.90 -17.19 1.79
N ASN A 48 11.86 -17.75 2.42
CA ASN A 48 11.38 -17.35 3.74
C ASN A 48 10.94 -15.87 3.84
N ILE A 49 10.66 -15.19 2.72
CA ILE A 49 10.20 -13.80 2.71
C ILE A 49 8.69 -13.72 2.93
N LYS A 50 8.24 -12.81 3.81
CA LYS A 50 6.82 -12.55 4.03
C LYS A 50 6.25 -11.60 2.97
N TYR A 51 5.24 -12.05 2.23
CA TYR A 51 4.45 -11.23 1.31
C TYR A 51 3.11 -10.81 1.92
N ILE A 52 2.62 -9.63 1.56
CA ILE A 52 1.32 -9.06 1.96
C ILE A 52 0.53 -8.59 0.73
N SER A 53 -0.81 -8.55 0.82
CA SER A 53 -1.66 -8.01 -0.26
C SER A 53 -1.44 -6.51 -0.54
N ASP A 54 -1.62 -6.14 -1.81
CA ASP A 54 -1.58 -4.76 -2.29
C ASP A 54 -2.80 -3.89 -1.95
N VAL A 55 -3.86 -4.46 -1.35
CA VAL A 55 -5.16 -3.79 -1.11
C VAL A 55 -5.11 -2.45 -0.35
N ASN A 56 -4.03 -2.17 0.39
CA ASN A 56 -3.84 -0.92 1.14
C ASN A 56 -2.85 0.06 0.47
N PHE A 57 -2.34 -0.26 -0.73
CA PHE A 57 -1.28 0.48 -1.42
C PHE A 57 -1.70 1.07 -2.77
N THR A 58 -2.79 0.61 -3.38
CA THR A 58 -3.39 1.20 -4.58
C THR A 58 -4.93 1.26 -4.44
N GLU A 59 -5.55 2.22 -5.13
CA GLU A 59 -7.00 2.49 -5.05
C GLU A 59 -7.80 1.86 -6.21
N THR A 60 -7.10 1.39 -7.25
CA THR A 60 -7.69 0.97 -8.53
C THR A 60 -7.17 -0.41 -8.96
N GLY A 61 -7.65 -0.90 -10.11
CA GLY A 61 -7.19 -2.15 -10.69
C GLY A 61 -7.87 -3.40 -10.14
N ILE A 62 -7.90 -4.44 -10.97
CA ILE A 62 -8.65 -5.67 -10.78
C ILE A 62 -7.68 -6.80 -10.46
N SER A 63 -8.02 -7.62 -9.46
CA SER A 63 -7.32 -8.87 -9.15
C SER A 63 -7.60 -9.90 -10.24
N LYS A 64 -6.54 -10.54 -10.75
CA LYS A 64 -6.61 -11.62 -11.73
C LYS A 64 -5.64 -12.73 -11.32
N SER A 65 -6.00 -13.98 -11.55
CA SER A 65 -5.07 -15.11 -11.56
C SER A 65 -4.51 -15.30 -12.97
N ILE A 66 -3.29 -15.83 -13.09
CA ILE A 66 -2.78 -16.34 -14.38
C ILE A 66 -3.56 -17.58 -14.83
N SER A 67 -3.45 -17.97 -16.11
CA SER A 67 -3.99 -19.25 -16.58
C SER A 67 -3.31 -20.44 -15.90
N SER A 68 -4.05 -21.54 -15.73
CA SER A 68 -3.53 -22.82 -15.24
C SER A 68 -2.36 -23.35 -16.08
N ASP A 69 -2.30 -23.00 -17.36
CA ASP A 69 -1.28 -23.49 -18.30
C ASP A 69 0.12 -22.96 -17.97
N PHE A 70 0.20 -21.82 -17.27
CA PHE A 70 1.45 -21.18 -16.84
C PHE A 70 1.71 -21.32 -15.33
N ASN A 71 0.72 -21.78 -14.55
CA ASN A 71 0.84 -21.97 -13.11
C ASN A 71 1.52 -23.30 -12.77
N THR A 72 2.83 -23.37 -13.01
CA THR A 72 3.63 -24.58 -12.76
C THR A 72 3.97 -24.73 -11.27
N THR A 73 4.22 -25.97 -10.82
CA THR A 73 4.64 -26.26 -9.44
C THR A 73 5.99 -25.66 -9.04
N THR A 74 6.76 -25.15 -10.01
CA THR A 74 8.04 -24.45 -9.81
C THR A 74 7.89 -22.92 -9.81
N LEU A 75 6.71 -22.39 -10.12
CA LEU A 75 6.47 -20.94 -10.15
C LEU A 75 6.27 -20.38 -8.73
N PRO A 76 7.07 -19.39 -8.28
CA PRO A 76 6.88 -18.76 -6.98
C PRO A 76 5.51 -18.09 -6.84
N GLN A 77 4.95 -18.13 -5.62
CA GLN A 77 3.56 -17.76 -5.36
C GLN A 77 3.22 -16.31 -5.76
N GLN A 78 4.17 -15.39 -5.68
CA GLN A 78 4.02 -13.97 -6.04
C GLN A 78 3.87 -13.70 -7.56
N PHE A 79 3.72 -14.76 -8.36
CA PHE A 79 3.40 -14.69 -9.79
C PHE A 79 2.08 -15.39 -10.15
N TRP A 80 1.39 -16.02 -9.18
CA TRP A 80 0.11 -16.69 -9.42
C TRP A 80 -1.05 -15.70 -9.63
N TYR A 81 -0.87 -14.46 -9.15
CA TYR A 81 -1.82 -13.37 -9.27
C TYR A 81 -1.17 -12.13 -9.89
N VAL A 82 -2.01 -11.25 -10.44
CA VAL A 82 -1.64 -9.91 -10.87
C VAL A 82 -2.71 -8.89 -10.47
N ARG A 83 -2.28 -7.64 -10.26
CA ARG A 83 -3.14 -6.47 -10.30
C ARG A 83 -3.10 -5.89 -11.71
N SER A 84 -4.23 -5.93 -12.41
CA SER A 84 -4.38 -5.40 -13.78
C SER A 84 -5.15 -4.08 -13.77
N PHE A 85 -4.73 -3.12 -14.59
CA PHE A 85 -5.28 -1.77 -14.66
C PHE A 85 -5.88 -1.48 -16.06
N PRO A 86 -7.11 -1.96 -16.34
CA PRO A 86 -7.77 -1.73 -17.64
C PRO A 86 -8.37 -0.32 -17.78
N GLU A 87 -8.50 0.43 -16.66
CA GLU A 87 -9.07 1.78 -16.62
C GLU A 87 -8.02 2.80 -16.19
N GLY A 88 -8.03 3.98 -16.83
CA GLY A 88 -7.13 5.10 -16.53
C GLY A 88 -5.75 5.00 -17.21
N GLU A 89 -5.19 6.16 -17.56
CA GLU A 89 -3.90 6.26 -18.25
C GLU A 89 -2.70 6.04 -17.32
N ARG A 90 -2.81 6.49 -16.06
CA ARG A 90 -1.80 6.36 -15.00
C ARG A 90 -2.43 5.80 -13.73
N ASN A 91 -1.95 4.65 -13.28
CA ASN A 91 -2.37 4.00 -12.04
C ASN A 91 -1.16 3.73 -11.14
N CYS A 92 -1.29 3.95 -9.83
CA CYS A 92 -0.12 4.02 -8.95
C CYS A 92 -0.27 3.26 -7.63
N TYR A 93 0.86 2.73 -7.17
CA TYR A 93 1.09 2.27 -5.81
C TYR A 93 1.67 3.43 -5.00
N THR A 94 1.12 3.70 -3.82
CA THR A 94 1.63 4.70 -2.88
C THR A 94 2.01 4.03 -1.56
N ILE A 95 3.31 3.94 -1.29
CA ILE A 95 3.86 3.25 -0.12
C ILE A 95 4.41 4.32 0.85
N LYS A 96 3.96 4.30 2.10
CA LYS A 96 4.49 5.15 3.18
C LYS A 96 5.54 4.37 3.96
N LEU A 97 6.70 4.98 4.21
CA LEU A 97 7.88 4.32 4.75
C LEU A 97 8.30 4.96 6.07
N ALA A 98 8.50 4.14 7.11
CA ALA A 98 8.93 4.62 8.43
C ALA A 98 10.36 5.21 8.39
N GLN A 99 11.26 4.55 7.65
CA GLN A 99 12.60 5.02 7.33
C GLN A 99 12.61 5.55 5.90
N GLY A 100 11.89 6.66 5.66
CA GLY A 100 11.67 7.18 4.30
C GLY A 100 12.74 8.16 3.81
N LYS A 101 12.48 9.47 3.97
CA LYS A 101 13.31 10.56 3.43
C LYS A 101 14.78 10.44 3.86
N GLY A 102 15.69 10.41 2.90
CA GLY A 102 17.15 10.26 3.08
C GLY A 102 17.66 8.81 3.19
N PHE A 103 16.78 7.81 3.25
CA PHE A 103 17.19 6.40 3.25
C PHE A 103 17.29 5.83 1.83
N LYS A 104 18.15 4.82 1.66
CA LYS A 104 18.43 4.17 0.39
C LYS A 104 17.72 2.82 0.30
N TYR A 105 17.00 2.56 -0.79
CA TYR A 105 16.29 1.32 -1.02
C TYR A 105 16.67 0.68 -2.35
N LEU A 106 16.80 -0.66 -2.35
CA LEU A 106 16.61 -1.46 -3.55
C LEU A 106 15.10 -1.69 -3.71
N ILE A 107 14.56 -1.36 -4.88
CA ILE A 107 13.13 -1.45 -5.20
C ILE A 107 12.98 -2.29 -6.46
N ARG A 108 12.12 -3.31 -6.42
CA ARG A 108 11.93 -4.28 -7.50
C ARG A 108 10.45 -4.40 -7.85
N ALA A 109 10.12 -4.15 -9.12
CA ALA A 109 8.80 -4.46 -9.68
C ALA A 109 8.94 -5.70 -10.57
N SER A 110 8.10 -6.70 -10.34
CA SER A 110 8.15 -8.00 -11.03
C SER A 110 6.83 -8.30 -11.71
N PHE A 111 6.92 -8.85 -12.92
CA PHE A 111 5.80 -8.95 -13.85
C PHE A 111 5.84 -10.31 -14.57
N MET A 112 4.75 -11.07 -14.50
CA MET A 112 4.51 -12.26 -15.32
C MET A 112 3.09 -12.21 -15.89
N TYR A 113 2.95 -12.29 -17.21
CA TYR A 113 1.65 -12.14 -17.87
C TYR A 113 0.75 -13.37 -17.68
N GLY A 114 1.27 -14.57 -17.92
CA GLY A 114 0.56 -15.84 -17.73
C GLY A 114 -0.82 -15.94 -18.39
N SER A 115 -1.08 -15.14 -19.44
CA SER A 115 -2.39 -15.00 -20.10
C SER A 115 -3.56 -14.73 -19.14
N TYR A 116 -3.37 -13.88 -18.12
CA TYR A 116 -4.37 -13.59 -17.08
C TYR A 116 -5.73 -13.05 -17.59
N ASP A 117 -5.77 -12.55 -18.82
CA ASP A 117 -6.96 -12.02 -19.50
C ASP A 117 -7.41 -12.85 -20.71
N GLY A 118 -6.67 -13.91 -21.06
CA GLY A 118 -6.97 -14.78 -22.20
C GLY A 118 -6.74 -14.16 -23.58
N GLN A 119 -6.12 -12.97 -23.69
CA GLN A 119 -5.95 -12.28 -24.98
C GLN A 119 -4.77 -12.84 -25.81
N GLY A 120 -3.79 -13.51 -25.19
CA GLY A 120 -2.61 -14.05 -25.86
C GLY A 120 -1.58 -13.00 -26.32
N THR A 121 -1.92 -11.71 -26.28
CA THR A 121 -1.02 -10.60 -26.56
C THR A 121 -0.60 -9.93 -25.26
N ALA A 122 0.59 -10.26 -24.77
CA ALA A 122 1.13 -9.69 -23.55
C ALA A 122 1.33 -8.16 -23.67
N PRO A 123 0.88 -7.36 -22.69
CA PRO A 123 0.81 -5.90 -22.85
C PRO A 123 2.17 -5.22 -22.72
N VAL A 124 2.29 -4.07 -23.39
CA VAL A 124 3.43 -3.14 -23.26
C VAL A 124 2.95 -1.89 -22.53
N PHE A 125 3.73 -1.43 -21.56
CA PHE A 125 3.38 -0.26 -20.75
C PHE A 125 4.62 0.37 -20.11
N ASP A 126 4.52 1.62 -19.68
CA ASP A 126 5.61 2.34 -19.01
C ASP A 126 5.51 2.24 -17.48
N LEU A 127 6.67 2.26 -16.83
CA LEU A 127 6.83 2.24 -15.39
C LEU A 127 7.54 3.53 -14.94
N TYR A 128 6.99 4.17 -13.91
CA TYR A 128 7.45 5.46 -13.39
C TYR A 128 7.75 5.39 -11.88
N MET A 129 8.79 6.11 -11.46
CA MET A 129 9.27 6.26 -10.09
C MET A 129 9.08 7.72 -9.66
N GLY A 130 7.96 8.01 -9.00
CA GLY A 130 7.47 9.38 -8.81
C GLY A 130 7.17 10.04 -10.15
N VAL A 131 7.96 11.06 -10.51
CA VAL A 131 7.87 11.79 -11.78
C VAL A 131 8.76 11.22 -12.89
N ASN A 132 9.78 10.42 -12.53
CA ASN A 132 10.81 9.94 -13.46
C ASN A 132 10.37 8.63 -14.14
N LYS A 133 10.60 8.48 -15.45
CA LYS A 133 10.41 7.19 -16.12
C LYS A 133 11.49 6.21 -15.65
N TRP A 134 11.08 5.09 -15.07
CA TRP A 134 11.96 3.98 -14.68
C TRP A 134 12.30 3.12 -15.90
N GLY A 135 11.33 2.91 -16.80
CA GLY A 135 11.54 2.27 -18.09
C GLY A 135 10.27 1.64 -18.64
N THR A 136 10.35 1.08 -19.84
CA THR A 136 9.23 0.36 -20.47
C THR A 136 9.26 -1.12 -20.08
N VAL A 137 8.10 -1.68 -19.77
CA VAL A 137 7.88 -3.12 -19.59
C VAL A 137 7.44 -3.68 -20.93
N VAL A 138 8.28 -4.54 -21.51
CA VAL A 138 8.02 -5.26 -22.76
C VAL A 138 8.07 -6.75 -22.45
N MET A 139 7.03 -7.48 -22.86
CA MET A 139 6.87 -8.90 -22.62
C MET A 139 7.34 -9.72 -23.82
N GLY A 140 8.14 -10.76 -23.60
CA GLY A 140 8.66 -11.61 -24.69
C GLY A 140 7.77 -12.81 -25.04
N ASN A 141 7.22 -13.47 -24.02
CA ASN A 141 6.17 -14.48 -24.12
C ASN A 141 5.39 -14.49 -22.79
N GLU A 142 4.32 -15.28 -22.71
CA GLU A 142 3.39 -15.31 -21.59
C GLU A 142 3.99 -15.91 -20.30
N SER A 143 4.98 -16.80 -20.44
CA SER A 143 5.69 -17.43 -19.31
C SER A 143 6.86 -16.60 -18.76
N ASN A 144 7.32 -15.58 -19.50
CA ASN A 144 8.49 -14.80 -19.12
C ASN A 144 8.21 -13.93 -17.88
N ILE A 145 9.09 -14.03 -16.89
CA ILE A 145 9.14 -13.14 -15.73
C ILE A 145 10.05 -11.97 -16.08
N ILE A 146 9.47 -10.77 -16.22
CA ILE A 146 10.21 -9.51 -16.35
C ILE A 146 10.42 -8.91 -14.96
N ILE A 147 11.65 -8.53 -14.65
CA ILE A 147 12.02 -7.84 -13.41
C ILE A 147 12.63 -6.49 -13.76
N LYS A 148 12.12 -5.42 -13.16
CA LYS A 148 12.74 -4.10 -13.13
C LYS A 148 13.21 -3.83 -11.72
N GLU A 149 14.46 -3.38 -11.55
CA GLU A 149 15.04 -3.07 -10.24
C GLU A 149 15.71 -1.68 -10.29
N VAL A 150 15.64 -0.91 -9.21
CA VAL A 150 16.42 0.32 -8.98
C VAL A 150 17.03 0.32 -7.59
N VAL A 151 18.15 1.01 -7.43
CA VAL A 151 18.58 1.59 -6.17
C VAL A 151 18.18 3.07 -6.17
N HIS A 152 17.43 3.51 -5.16
CA HIS A 152 16.96 4.88 -5.02
C HIS A 152 17.22 5.43 -3.60
N VAL A 153 17.82 6.62 -3.50
CA VAL A 153 17.81 7.45 -2.29
C VAL A 153 16.52 8.25 -2.27
N LEU A 154 15.69 8.05 -1.25
CA LEU A 154 14.32 8.59 -1.25
C LEU A 154 14.28 10.07 -0.83
N PRO A 155 13.78 11.00 -1.66
CA PRO A 155 13.64 12.41 -1.28
C PRO A 155 12.41 12.69 -0.41
N THR A 156 11.55 11.69 -0.19
CA THR A 156 10.24 11.81 0.48
C THR A 156 9.97 10.62 1.41
N SER A 157 9.10 10.80 2.42
CA SER A 157 8.70 9.70 3.33
C SER A 157 7.66 8.73 2.75
N SER A 158 7.13 9.05 1.57
CA SER A 158 6.39 8.14 0.71
C SER A 158 7.08 7.98 -0.64
N ILE A 159 6.83 6.85 -1.28
CA ILE A 159 7.24 6.54 -2.63
C ILE A 159 6.01 6.21 -3.47
N CYS A 160 5.99 6.66 -4.72
CA CYS A 160 4.89 6.41 -5.64
C CYS A 160 5.42 5.72 -6.90
N ILE A 161 4.82 4.59 -7.25
CA ILE A 161 5.28 3.72 -8.35
C ILE A 161 4.09 3.56 -9.29
N CYS A 162 4.20 4.14 -10.47
CA CYS A 162 3.08 4.31 -11.40
C CYS A 162 3.27 3.46 -12.66
N LEU A 163 2.22 2.75 -13.04
CA LEU A 163 2.08 2.07 -14.31
C LEU A 163 1.31 3.00 -15.26
N VAL A 164 1.84 3.17 -16.47
CA VAL A 164 1.34 4.10 -17.49
C VAL A 164 0.97 3.34 -18.75
N ASN A 165 -0.29 3.43 -19.16
CA ASN A 165 -0.83 2.78 -20.33
C ASN A 165 -0.32 3.46 -21.62
N THR A 166 0.32 2.69 -22.51
CA THR A 166 0.83 3.18 -23.81
C THR A 166 -0.07 2.80 -25.00
N GLY A 167 -1.27 2.29 -24.73
CA GLY A 167 -2.25 1.84 -25.74
C GLY A 167 -2.15 0.36 -26.13
N PHE A 168 -1.10 -0.34 -25.70
CA PHE A 168 -0.80 -1.72 -26.08
C PHE A 168 -1.20 -2.71 -24.99
N GLY A 169 -2.51 -2.74 -24.67
CA GLY A 169 -3.10 -3.61 -23.65
C GLY A 169 -3.11 -3.00 -22.24
N SER A 170 -3.56 -3.78 -21.23
CA SER A 170 -3.73 -3.28 -19.86
C SER A 170 -2.44 -3.41 -19.04
N PRO A 171 -1.90 -2.32 -18.47
CA PRO A 171 -0.78 -2.40 -17.52
C PRO A 171 -1.11 -3.31 -16.34
N PHE A 172 -0.12 -4.05 -15.83
CA PHE A 172 -0.31 -4.93 -14.68
C PHE A 172 0.98 -5.08 -13.86
N ILE A 173 0.89 -5.63 -12.65
CA ILE A 173 2.05 -6.01 -11.83
C ILE A 173 1.74 -7.27 -11.01
N SER A 174 2.75 -8.13 -10.82
CA SER A 174 2.65 -9.39 -10.04
C SER A 174 3.19 -9.21 -8.62
N ALA A 175 4.36 -8.57 -8.47
CA ALA A 175 4.96 -8.30 -7.16
C ALA A 175 5.73 -6.98 -7.12
N LEU A 176 5.73 -6.35 -5.94
CA LEU A 176 6.47 -5.12 -5.66
C LEU A 176 7.24 -5.26 -4.34
N GLU A 177 8.57 -5.24 -4.42
CA GLU A 177 9.48 -5.49 -3.31
C GLU A 177 10.36 -4.27 -3.02
N LEU A 178 10.58 -3.97 -1.74
CA LEU A 178 11.49 -2.92 -1.26
C LEU A 178 12.40 -3.50 -0.18
N ARG A 179 13.70 -3.17 -0.25
CA ARG A 179 14.75 -3.58 0.68
C ARG A 179 15.54 -2.36 1.13
N LEU A 180 15.58 -2.11 2.44
CA LEU A 180 16.41 -1.07 3.01
C LEU A 180 17.89 -1.43 2.83
N LEU A 181 18.69 -0.52 2.26
CA LEU A 181 20.12 -0.70 2.06
C LEU A 181 20.95 0.05 3.10
N LYS A 182 22.14 -0.47 3.42
CA LYS A 182 23.15 0.27 4.19
C LYS A 182 23.54 1.53 3.41
N ASN A 183 23.52 2.71 4.05
CA ASN A 183 23.87 3.98 3.39
C ASN A 183 25.26 3.96 2.71
N ALA A 184 26.22 3.20 3.28
CA ALA A 184 27.58 3.00 2.77
C ALA A 184 27.71 1.97 1.61
N SER A 185 26.60 1.41 1.12
CA SER A 185 26.55 0.62 -0.12
C SER A 185 25.98 1.48 -1.26
N TYR A 186 26.40 1.21 -2.50
CA TYR A 186 26.01 1.95 -3.71
C TYR A 186 26.16 3.48 -3.53
N VAL A 187 27.34 3.93 -3.09
CA VAL A 187 27.63 5.36 -2.88
C VAL A 187 27.95 6.00 -4.24
N THR A 188 27.21 7.05 -4.59
CA THR A 188 27.28 7.75 -5.88
C THR A 188 26.61 9.12 -5.75
N ASP A 189 26.90 10.04 -6.67
CA ASP A 189 26.28 11.37 -6.77
C ASP A 189 24.90 11.35 -7.46
N PHE A 190 24.33 10.16 -7.71
CA PHE A 190 23.06 9.97 -8.40
C PHE A 190 22.00 9.33 -7.49
N ASP A 191 20.88 10.02 -7.27
CA ASP A 191 19.80 9.53 -6.40
C ASP A 191 19.06 8.29 -6.94
N LEU A 192 19.12 8.01 -8.24
CA LEU A 192 18.36 6.93 -8.89
C LEU A 192 19.22 6.16 -9.92
N LEU A 193 19.45 4.88 -9.63
CA LEU A 193 20.19 3.93 -10.46
C LEU A 193 19.26 2.77 -10.84
N ALA A 194 18.97 2.56 -12.13
CA ALA A 194 18.22 1.39 -12.61
C ALA A 194 19.15 0.23 -12.96
N LEU A 195 18.87 -0.98 -12.48
CA LEU A 195 19.72 -2.14 -12.74
C LEU A 195 19.67 -2.50 -14.23
N HIS A 196 20.84 -2.49 -14.88
CA HIS A 196 21.01 -3.05 -16.23
C HIS A 196 21.37 -4.54 -16.14
N ARG A 197 22.38 -4.90 -15.32
CA ARG A 197 22.83 -6.28 -15.10
C ARG A 197 23.39 -6.47 -13.69
N ARG A 198 23.10 -7.60 -13.05
CA ARG A 198 23.83 -8.11 -11.86
C ARG A 198 24.32 -9.51 -12.19
N LEU A 199 25.63 -9.66 -12.39
CA LEU A 199 26.23 -10.90 -12.87
C LEU A 199 27.07 -11.57 -11.78
N ASP A 200 26.75 -12.83 -11.53
CA ASP A 200 27.65 -13.80 -10.93
C ASP A 200 28.47 -14.40 -12.08
N VAL A 201 29.78 -14.10 -12.11
CA VAL A 201 30.62 -14.39 -13.28
C VAL A 201 31.43 -15.69 -13.14
N GLY A 202 31.54 -16.24 -11.93
CA GLY A 202 32.18 -17.52 -11.66
C GLY A 202 31.21 -18.71 -11.60
N SER A 203 29.91 -18.47 -11.43
CA SER A 203 28.91 -19.53 -11.32
C SER A 203 28.67 -20.33 -12.60
N THR A 204 28.69 -21.65 -12.46
CA THR A 204 28.35 -22.64 -13.49
C THR A 204 26.86 -23.03 -13.48
N ILE A 205 26.05 -22.43 -12.59
CA ILE A 205 24.62 -22.71 -12.47
C ILE A 205 23.90 -22.05 -13.65
N ASN A 206 23.30 -22.83 -14.57
CA ASN A 206 22.58 -22.26 -15.73
C ASN A 206 21.14 -21.81 -15.41
N ARG A 207 20.97 -20.99 -14.37
CA ARG A 207 19.71 -20.29 -14.02
C ARG A 207 19.98 -19.08 -13.12
N THR A 208 19.16 -18.04 -13.24
CA THR A 208 19.10 -16.93 -12.28
C THR A 208 18.86 -17.45 -10.86
N VAL A 209 19.56 -16.88 -9.86
CA VAL A 209 19.48 -17.31 -8.46
C VAL A 209 19.15 -16.13 -7.54
N ARG A 210 18.35 -16.41 -6.51
CA ARG A 210 18.07 -15.52 -5.37
C ARG A 210 18.57 -16.26 -4.13
N TYR A 211 19.64 -15.77 -3.51
CA TYR A 211 20.33 -16.48 -2.44
C TYR A 211 19.74 -16.13 -1.08
N ASN A 212 19.42 -17.13 -0.25
CA ASN A 212 18.77 -16.93 1.05
C ASN A 212 19.68 -16.25 2.09
N ASP A 213 21.00 -16.30 1.90
CA ASP A 213 22.01 -15.59 2.68
C ASP A 213 22.28 -14.16 2.18
N ASP A 214 21.70 -13.74 1.04
CA ASP A 214 21.79 -12.34 0.61
C ASP A 214 20.92 -11.45 1.52
N ILE A 215 21.56 -10.70 2.41
CA ILE A 215 20.91 -9.77 3.33
C ILE A 215 20.22 -8.62 2.58
N SER A 216 20.71 -8.26 1.38
CA SER A 216 20.07 -7.28 0.49
C SER A 216 19.07 -7.92 -0.49
N ASP A 217 18.87 -9.25 -0.42
CA ASP A 217 17.90 -10.01 -1.20
C ASP A 217 17.99 -9.74 -2.71
N ARG A 218 19.22 -9.64 -3.21
CA ARG A 218 19.49 -9.44 -4.65
C ARG A 218 19.24 -10.71 -5.44
N ILE A 219 18.88 -10.50 -6.70
CA ILE A 219 18.78 -11.55 -7.70
C ILE A 219 20.04 -11.46 -8.58
N TRP A 220 20.74 -12.59 -8.71
CA TRP A 220 22.01 -12.74 -9.41
C TRP A 220 21.82 -13.57 -10.68
N VAL A 221 22.36 -13.09 -11.80
CA VAL A 221 22.29 -13.77 -13.10
C VAL A 221 23.65 -14.42 -13.38
N PRO A 222 23.73 -15.74 -13.63
CA PRO A 222 24.99 -16.38 -14.02
C PRO A 222 25.42 -15.90 -15.41
N TYR A 223 26.72 -15.64 -15.61
CA TYR A 223 27.25 -15.28 -16.93
C TYR A 223 28.51 -16.07 -17.27
N ASN A 224 28.38 -17.03 -18.19
CA ASN A 224 29.47 -17.90 -18.61
C ASN A 224 30.35 -17.23 -19.69
N PHE A 225 31.57 -16.86 -19.31
CA PHE A 225 32.60 -16.41 -20.23
C PHE A 225 33.37 -17.59 -20.82
N LEU A 226 32.99 -18.03 -22.02
CA LEU A 226 33.60 -19.18 -22.72
C LEU A 226 35.13 -19.08 -22.91
N ASN A 227 35.69 -17.87 -22.85
CA ASN A 227 37.12 -17.61 -23.04
C ASN A 227 37.91 -17.44 -21.72
N TYR A 228 37.28 -17.56 -20.55
CA TYR A 228 37.92 -17.37 -19.25
C TYR A 228 37.88 -18.63 -18.38
N LYS A 229 38.94 -18.79 -17.57
CA LYS A 229 39.10 -19.89 -16.62
C LYS A 229 38.30 -19.57 -15.36
N ILE A 230 37.36 -20.44 -14.99
CA ILE A 230 36.66 -20.36 -13.71
C ILE A 230 37.59 -20.79 -12.57
N MET A 231 37.53 -20.07 -11.45
CA MET A 231 38.16 -20.34 -10.17
C MET A 231 37.08 -20.49 -9.09
N ASN A 232 37.34 -21.32 -8.09
CA ASN A 232 36.47 -21.46 -6.92
C ASN A 232 37.26 -21.81 -5.65
N THR A 233 36.62 -21.67 -4.50
CA THR A 233 37.13 -22.12 -3.21
C THR A 233 36.02 -22.74 -2.36
N SER A 234 36.39 -23.69 -1.50
CA SER A 234 35.52 -24.23 -0.45
C SER A 234 35.60 -23.45 0.87
N SER A 235 36.42 -22.39 0.91
CA SER A 235 36.62 -21.56 2.10
C SER A 235 35.62 -20.40 2.17
N THR A 236 35.17 -20.06 3.37
CA THR A 236 34.27 -18.91 3.60
C THR A 236 34.97 -17.58 3.32
N VAL A 237 34.54 -16.89 2.26
CA VAL A 237 34.84 -15.46 2.04
C VAL A 237 34.09 -14.62 3.06
N ASP A 238 34.68 -13.51 3.51
CA ASP A 238 34.11 -12.55 4.48
C ASP A 238 33.80 -13.13 5.87
N SER A 239 34.58 -14.11 6.32
CA SER A 239 34.51 -14.65 7.70
C SER A 239 34.71 -13.59 8.82
N GLY A 240 35.15 -12.38 8.49
CA GLY A 240 35.24 -11.20 9.37
C GLY A 240 34.15 -10.12 9.21
N GLY A 241 33.24 -10.23 8.23
CA GLY A 241 32.04 -9.38 8.14
C GLY A 241 32.23 -7.88 7.83
N SER A 242 33.29 -7.49 7.12
CA SER A 242 33.76 -6.08 7.03
C SER A 242 33.23 -5.24 5.84
N ASN A 243 32.50 -5.81 4.87
CA ASN A 243 32.04 -5.08 3.68
C ASN A 243 30.65 -4.42 3.87
N SER A 244 30.47 -3.18 3.39
CA SER A 244 29.18 -2.48 3.39
C SER A 244 28.15 -3.10 2.43
N TYR A 245 28.58 -3.83 1.40
CA TYR A 245 27.71 -4.43 0.38
C TYR A 245 27.12 -5.80 0.76
N ASN A 246 27.54 -6.43 1.87
CA ASN A 246 27.03 -7.74 2.35
C ASN A 246 26.83 -8.78 1.22
N LEU A 247 27.84 -9.02 0.39
CA LEU A 247 27.72 -9.89 -0.79
C LEU A 247 27.54 -11.37 -0.36
N PRO A 248 26.78 -12.20 -1.10
CA PRO A 248 26.61 -13.62 -0.76
C PRO A 248 27.95 -14.35 -0.82
N GLY A 249 28.26 -15.13 0.22
CA GLY A 249 29.54 -15.84 0.29
C GLY A 249 29.73 -16.85 -0.84
N ILE A 250 28.63 -17.40 -1.37
CA ILE A 250 28.59 -18.33 -2.50
C ILE A 250 28.83 -17.67 -3.87
N VAL A 251 28.46 -16.40 -4.04
CA VAL A 251 28.82 -15.61 -5.23
C VAL A 251 30.31 -15.31 -5.17
N MET A 252 30.77 -14.80 -4.02
CA MET A 252 32.16 -14.38 -3.84
C MET A 252 33.16 -15.54 -3.79
N SER A 253 32.75 -16.78 -3.48
CA SER A 253 33.62 -17.96 -3.50
C SER A 253 33.90 -18.52 -4.90
N THR A 254 33.39 -17.88 -5.95
CA THR A 254 33.73 -18.18 -7.35
C THR A 254 34.26 -16.92 -8.06
N ALA A 255 35.02 -17.12 -9.14
CA ALA A 255 35.58 -16.04 -9.94
C ALA A 255 35.95 -16.49 -11.35
N ILE A 256 36.23 -15.54 -12.24
CA ILE A 256 36.92 -15.76 -13.52
C ILE A 256 38.32 -15.17 -13.52
N THR A 257 39.19 -15.77 -14.32
CA THR A 257 40.55 -15.31 -14.60
C THR A 257 40.97 -15.68 -16.04
N THR A 258 42.05 -15.12 -16.56
CA THR A 258 42.54 -15.42 -17.91
C THR A 258 43.37 -16.70 -17.95
N TYR A 259 43.37 -17.40 -19.10
CA TYR A 259 44.18 -18.61 -19.30
C TYR A 259 45.68 -18.28 -19.42
N ASN A 260 46.01 -17.14 -20.01
CA ASN A 260 47.36 -16.60 -20.11
C ASN A 260 47.47 -15.31 -19.28
N ALA A 261 48.50 -15.22 -18.44
CA ALA A 261 48.64 -14.14 -17.45
C ALA A 261 48.96 -12.76 -18.03
N SER A 262 49.16 -12.64 -19.34
CA SER A 262 49.31 -11.37 -20.07
C SER A 262 48.03 -10.90 -20.78
N ASP A 263 47.00 -11.75 -20.86
CA ASP A 263 45.74 -11.41 -21.54
C ASP A 263 44.88 -10.51 -20.62
N PRO A 264 44.12 -9.54 -21.18
CA PRO A 264 43.16 -8.77 -20.42
C PRO A 264 41.93 -9.61 -20.05
N LEU A 265 41.40 -9.40 -18.84
CA LEU A 265 40.02 -9.78 -18.51
C LEU A 265 39.14 -8.59 -18.90
N GLU A 266 38.36 -8.72 -19.97
CA GLU A 266 37.59 -7.65 -20.61
C GLU A 266 36.10 -8.00 -20.65
N PHE A 267 35.27 -6.97 -20.48
CA PHE A 267 33.84 -7.03 -20.65
C PHE A 267 33.39 -5.82 -21.45
N HIS A 268 32.57 -6.02 -22.48
CA HIS A 268 31.99 -4.94 -23.27
C HIS A 268 30.51 -5.18 -23.59
N TRP A 269 29.78 -4.10 -23.84
CA TRP A 269 28.43 -4.13 -24.37
C TRP A 269 28.13 -2.88 -25.20
N VAL A 270 27.22 -3.05 -26.16
CA VAL A 270 26.62 -1.96 -26.94
C VAL A 270 25.34 -1.50 -26.22
N PRO A 271 25.21 -0.24 -25.80
CA PRO A 271 23.96 0.33 -25.33
C PRO A 271 22.87 0.40 -26.41
N GLU A 272 21.60 0.40 -26.01
CA GLU A 272 20.47 0.71 -26.90
C GLU A 272 20.46 2.21 -27.32
N ASP A 273 21.00 3.07 -26.45
CA ASP A 273 21.19 4.51 -26.67
C ASP A 273 22.65 4.86 -26.30
N PRO A 274 23.51 5.28 -27.24
CA PRO A 274 24.90 5.64 -26.95
C PRO A 274 25.07 6.80 -25.96
N SER A 275 24.04 7.61 -25.72
CA SER A 275 24.05 8.68 -24.73
C SER A 275 23.73 8.20 -23.30
N ALA A 276 23.19 6.98 -23.16
CA ALA A 276 22.87 6.39 -21.87
C ALA A 276 24.11 6.23 -20.98
N ARG A 277 23.99 6.65 -19.72
CA ARG A 277 25.11 6.75 -18.77
C ARG A 277 25.07 5.59 -17.78
N TYR A 278 26.13 4.81 -17.71
CA TYR A 278 26.20 3.59 -16.90
C TYR A 278 27.25 3.68 -15.78
N HIS A 279 26.84 3.30 -14.58
CA HIS A 279 27.69 3.18 -13.39
C HIS A 279 27.96 1.68 -13.13
N ILE A 280 29.21 1.30 -12.82
CA ILE A 280 29.60 -0.09 -12.57
C ILE A 280 30.12 -0.25 -11.14
N PHE A 281 29.74 -1.37 -10.51
CA PHE A 281 30.34 -1.92 -9.30
C PHE A 281 31.03 -3.24 -9.67
N LEU A 282 32.31 -3.38 -9.35
CA LEU A 282 33.11 -4.59 -9.56
C LEU A 282 33.44 -5.21 -8.19
N HIS A 283 33.25 -6.51 -8.04
CA HIS A 283 33.41 -7.22 -6.78
C HIS A 283 34.55 -8.24 -6.84
N PHE A 284 35.45 -8.15 -5.88
CA PHE A 284 36.73 -8.87 -5.84
C PHE A 284 36.95 -9.56 -4.51
N ALA A 285 37.47 -10.78 -4.52
CA ALA A 285 38.13 -11.45 -3.40
C ALA A 285 39.12 -12.48 -3.98
N ASP A 286 40.38 -12.51 -3.53
CA ASP A 286 41.30 -13.55 -4.01
C ASP A 286 40.93 -14.90 -3.38
N LEU A 287 40.87 -15.93 -4.23
CA LEU A 287 40.51 -17.29 -3.85
C LEU A 287 41.75 -18.18 -3.62
N GLU A 288 42.94 -17.71 -4.03
CA GLU A 288 44.21 -18.41 -3.88
C GLU A 288 45.05 -17.77 -2.77
N LYS A 289 45.55 -18.57 -1.83
CA LYS A 289 46.48 -18.07 -0.80
C LYS A 289 47.88 -17.93 -1.38
N LEU A 290 48.21 -16.72 -1.82
CA LEU A 290 49.46 -16.42 -2.52
C LEU A 290 50.71 -16.77 -1.68
N GLN A 291 51.71 -17.36 -2.33
CA GLN A 291 53.05 -17.57 -1.76
C GLN A 291 53.86 -16.27 -1.75
N ALA A 292 54.94 -16.20 -0.97
CA ALA A 292 55.76 -14.99 -0.81
C ALA A 292 56.49 -14.51 -2.09
N ASN A 293 56.48 -15.31 -3.16
CA ASN A 293 56.97 -14.99 -4.49
C ASN A 293 55.84 -14.80 -5.52
N GLN A 294 54.57 -14.78 -5.10
CA GLN A 294 53.40 -14.57 -5.94
C GLN A 294 52.74 -13.23 -5.64
N LEU A 295 52.33 -12.55 -6.69
CA LEU A 295 51.60 -11.28 -6.63
C LEU A 295 50.51 -11.30 -7.70
N ARG A 296 49.27 -10.98 -7.31
CA ARG A 296 48.15 -10.72 -8.22
C ARG A 296 47.77 -9.24 -8.18
N GLU A 297 48.50 -8.45 -8.94
CA GLU A 297 48.28 -7.01 -9.07
C GLU A 297 47.86 -6.65 -10.51
N PHE A 298 46.83 -5.81 -10.65
CA PHE A 298 46.31 -5.37 -11.95
C PHE A 298 45.79 -3.93 -11.91
N ASN A 299 45.77 -3.30 -13.10
CA ASN A 299 45.15 -2.01 -13.36
C ASN A 299 43.78 -2.24 -14.02
N ILE A 300 42.83 -1.37 -13.73
CA ILE A 300 41.46 -1.39 -14.27
C ILE A 300 41.27 -0.18 -15.17
N TYR A 301 40.75 -0.42 -16.37
CA TYR A 301 40.50 0.57 -17.41
C TYR A 301 39.00 0.63 -17.78
N GLN A 302 38.55 1.80 -18.23
CA GLN A 302 37.17 2.11 -18.64
C GLN A 302 37.21 2.82 -20.00
N ASN A 303 36.60 2.22 -21.02
CA ASN A 303 36.69 2.64 -22.43
C ASN A 303 38.15 2.91 -22.86
N GLY A 304 39.08 2.04 -22.43
CA GLY A 304 40.53 2.17 -22.67
C GLY A 304 41.28 3.19 -21.80
N ASN A 305 40.57 4.05 -21.05
CA ASN A 305 41.18 5.04 -20.15
C ASN A 305 41.50 4.40 -18.79
N TYR A 306 42.59 4.82 -18.15
CA TYR A 306 42.95 4.36 -16.81
C TYR A 306 41.91 4.81 -15.78
N PHE A 307 41.35 3.86 -15.01
CA PHE A 307 40.34 4.13 -13.99
C PHE A 307 40.87 3.91 -12.56
N HIS A 308 41.48 2.77 -12.28
CA HIS A 308 41.92 2.43 -10.92
C HIS A 308 43.12 1.47 -10.93
N GLY A 309 44.06 1.64 -10.00
CA GLY A 309 45.19 0.75 -9.81
C GLY A 309 46.39 1.42 -9.12
N PRO A 310 47.50 0.69 -8.94
CA PRO A 310 47.56 -0.78 -9.01
C PRO A 310 46.71 -1.41 -7.90
N PHE A 311 45.95 -2.45 -8.22
CA PHE A 311 45.03 -3.11 -7.30
C PHE A 311 45.37 -4.58 -7.12
N SER A 312 45.39 -5.02 -5.86
CA SER A 312 45.56 -6.42 -5.45
C SER A 312 44.42 -6.79 -4.51
N PRO A 313 43.54 -7.75 -4.84
CA PRO A 313 42.48 -8.20 -3.94
C PRO A 313 43.02 -8.94 -2.71
N ASP A 314 42.39 -8.75 -1.55
CA ASP A 314 42.70 -9.52 -0.35
C ASP A 314 42.21 -10.97 -0.43
N TYR A 315 42.96 -11.89 0.17
CA TYR A 315 42.59 -13.31 0.25
C TYR A 315 41.35 -13.51 1.14
N LEU A 316 40.29 -14.06 0.54
CA LEU A 316 38.98 -14.34 1.17
C LEU A 316 38.29 -13.13 1.85
N GLN A 317 38.56 -11.90 1.41
CA GLN A 317 37.84 -10.70 1.85
C GLN A 317 37.29 -9.95 0.64
N SER A 318 36.01 -9.57 0.66
CA SER A 318 35.39 -8.88 -0.48
C SER A 318 35.66 -7.38 -0.48
N THR A 319 36.14 -6.89 -1.62
CA THR A 319 36.27 -5.46 -1.94
C THR A 319 35.35 -5.14 -3.11
N THR A 320 34.59 -4.04 -2.98
CA THR A 320 33.80 -3.47 -4.08
C THR A 320 34.46 -2.18 -4.57
N LEU A 321 34.78 -2.11 -5.87
CA LEU A 321 35.21 -0.87 -6.53
C LEU A 321 34.08 -0.33 -7.40
N SER A 322 33.80 0.97 -7.33
CA SER A 322 32.73 1.64 -8.09
C SER A 322 33.28 2.71 -9.02
N SER A 323 32.72 2.84 -10.23
CA SER A 323 33.10 3.87 -11.21
C SER A 323 32.96 5.29 -10.63
N THR A 324 34.01 6.11 -10.72
CA THR A 324 34.01 7.50 -10.22
C THR A 324 33.20 8.47 -11.09
N SER A 325 32.89 8.07 -12.32
CA SER A 325 31.99 8.77 -13.24
C SER A 325 31.33 7.75 -14.16
N PRO A 326 30.08 7.96 -14.61
CA PRO A 326 29.39 6.99 -15.44
C PRO A 326 29.88 7.03 -16.88
N MET A 327 29.96 5.86 -17.53
CA MET A 327 30.38 5.71 -18.91
C MET A 327 29.21 5.83 -19.89
N SER A 328 29.46 6.36 -21.07
CA SER A 328 28.56 6.35 -22.24
C SER A 328 29.39 6.13 -23.52
N GLY A 329 28.72 5.93 -24.66
CA GLY A 329 29.35 5.65 -25.96
C GLY A 329 28.70 4.48 -26.71
N GLU A 330 29.07 4.31 -27.99
CA GLU A 330 28.51 3.27 -28.88
C GLU A 330 28.89 1.84 -28.45
N ASN A 331 30.04 1.67 -27.81
CA ASN A 331 30.47 0.45 -27.15
C ASN A 331 31.13 0.83 -25.83
N ILE A 332 30.65 0.29 -24.71
CA ILE A 332 31.20 0.53 -23.39
C ILE A 332 31.96 -0.72 -22.96
N ALA A 333 33.20 -0.55 -22.50
CA ALA A 333 34.08 -1.63 -22.11
C ALA A 333 34.80 -1.33 -20.78
N PHE A 334 34.97 -2.35 -19.95
CA PHE A 334 35.96 -2.33 -18.87
C PHE A 334 36.96 -3.47 -19.07
N SER A 335 38.23 -3.23 -18.73
CA SER A 335 39.29 -4.23 -18.85
C SER A 335 40.27 -4.18 -17.68
N LEU A 336 40.64 -5.36 -17.20
CA LEU A 336 41.60 -5.56 -16.11
C LEU A 336 42.88 -6.10 -16.76
N LEU A 337 43.99 -5.38 -16.61
CA LEU A 337 45.29 -5.73 -17.17
C LEU A 337 46.31 -5.92 -16.05
N LYS A 338 47.01 -7.06 -16.07
CA LYS A 338 48.07 -7.39 -15.11
C LYS A 338 49.19 -6.34 -15.14
N THR A 339 49.74 -5.96 -13.97
CA THR A 339 50.92 -5.08 -13.92
C THR A 339 52.21 -5.82 -14.27
N ASN A 340 53.28 -5.07 -14.54
CA ASN A 340 54.62 -5.61 -14.77
C ASN A 340 55.25 -6.29 -13.53
N ALA A 341 54.77 -5.97 -12.32
CA ALA A 341 55.26 -6.56 -11.07
C ALA A 341 54.55 -7.88 -10.73
N SER A 342 53.27 -7.98 -11.10
CA SER A 342 52.44 -9.16 -10.89
C SER A 342 52.88 -10.36 -11.74
N ASN A 343 52.79 -11.56 -11.17
CA ASN A 343 52.99 -12.81 -11.91
C ASN A 343 51.69 -13.62 -12.10
N LEU A 344 50.58 -13.23 -11.47
CA LEU A 344 49.28 -13.90 -11.61
C LEU A 344 48.27 -13.09 -12.44
N PRO A 345 47.38 -13.76 -13.20
CA PRO A 345 46.32 -13.10 -13.98
C PRO A 345 45.31 -12.34 -13.11
N PRO A 346 44.64 -11.31 -13.65
CA PRO A 346 43.53 -10.61 -12.98
C PRO A 346 42.40 -11.57 -12.58
N ILE A 347 41.62 -11.19 -11.58
CA ILE A 347 40.49 -11.98 -11.06
C ILE A 347 39.26 -11.08 -10.90
N LEU A 348 38.06 -11.62 -11.15
CA LEU A 348 36.79 -10.93 -10.92
C LEU A 348 35.73 -11.95 -10.44
N ASN A 349 35.05 -11.65 -9.35
CA ASN A 349 34.11 -12.57 -8.70
C ASN A 349 32.66 -12.30 -9.12
N ALA A 350 32.28 -11.01 -9.16
CA ALA A 350 30.95 -10.56 -9.59
C ALA A 350 30.97 -9.11 -10.06
N LEU A 351 29.90 -8.67 -10.73
CA LEU A 351 29.72 -7.26 -11.14
C LEU A 351 28.25 -6.82 -11.14
N GLU A 352 28.01 -5.53 -10.93
CA GLU A 352 26.71 -4.88 -11.13
C GLU A 352 26.87 -3.66 -12.05
N ILE A 353 25.98 -3.53 -13.04
CA ILE A 353 25.91 -2.40 -13.97
C ILE A 353 24.54 -1.76 -13.82
N TYR A 354 24.53 -0.45 -13.60
CA TYR A 354 23.33 0.36 -13.47
C TYR A 354 23.29 1.46 -14.52
N LEU A 355 22.13 1.67 -15.12
CA LEU A 355 21.79 2.88 -15.86
C LEU A 355 21.49 4.01 -14.86
N VAL A 356 22.15 5.16 -15.03
CA VAL A 356 21.83 6.38 -14.28
C VAL A 356 20.57 7.00 -14.85
N LEU A 357 19.56 7.28 -14.01
CA LEU A 357 18.31 7.92 -14.44
C LEU A 357 18.28 9.38 -13.97
N ASP A 358 18.37 10.31 -14.92
CA ASP A 358 18.38 11.75 -14.63
C ASP A 358 17.02 12.26 -14.10
N THR A 359 17.05 12.88 -12.94
CA THR A 359 15.87 13.38 -12.23
C THR A 359 15.49 14.80 -12.68
N LEU A 360 15.24 14.97 -13.98
CA LEU A 360 15.12 16.28 -14.65
C LEU A 360 13.86 17.10 -14.31
N GLN A 361 12.88 16.54 -13.60
CA GLN A 361 11.60 17.22 -13.33
C GLN A 361 11.47 17.65 -11.87
N SER A 362 11.35 18.96 -11.65
CA SER A 362 10.80 19.52 -10.41
C SER A 362 9.49 18.81 -10.06
N ARG A 363 9.37 18.30 -8.83
CA ARG A 363 8.14 17.67 -8.31
C ARG A 363 7.12 18.73 -7.92
N THR A 364 5.87 18.33 -7.67
CA THR A 364 4.92 19.19 -6.95
C THR A 364 5.39 19.41 -5.49
N ASP A 365 5.12 20.58 -4.93
CA ASP A 365 5.45 20.94 -3.55
C ASP A 365 4.80 19.99 -2.52
N GLU A 366 5.55 19.58 -1.48
CA GLU A 366 5.09 18.63 -0.46
C GLU A 366 3.85 19.13 0.30
N GLN A 367 3.68 20.45 0.48
CA GLN A 367 2.49 21.03 1.10
C GLN A 367 1.27 20.91 0.17
N ASP A 368 1.43 21.24 -1.11
CA ASP A 368 0.34 21.18 -2.09
C ASP A 368 -0.13 19.73 -2.34
N ILE A 369 0.81 18.77 -2.40
CA ILE A 369 0.50 17.33 -2.44
C ILE A 369 -0.31 16.93 -1.20
N THR A 370 0.13 17.34 -0.01
CA THR A 370 -0.52 16.97 1.26
C THR A 370 -1.95 17.54 1.33
N ALA A 371 -2.13 18.80 0.96
CA ALA A 371 -3.42 19.47 0.91
C ALA A 371 -4.38 18.76 -0.07
N LEU A 372 -3.92 18.44 -1.29
CA LEU A 372 -4.72 17.73 -2.30
C LEU A 372 -5.09 16.31 -1.87
N MET A 373 -4.17 15.57 -1.24
CA MET A 373 -4.46 14.23 -0.70
C MET A 373 -5.48 14.28 0.45
N ASN A 374 -5.42 15.32 1.30
CA ASN A 374 -6.42 15.55 2.35
C ASN A 374 -7.79 15.90 1.76
N ILE A 375 -7.85 16.77 0.74
CA ILE A 375 -9.09 17.11 -0.01
C ILE A 375 -9.68 15.85 -0.68
N LYS A 376 -8.82 15.05 -1.34
CA LYS A 376 -9.21 13.78 -1.99
C LYS A 376 -9.86 12.83 -0.99
N SER A 377 -9.22 12.64 0.16
CA SER A 377 -9.69 11.78 1.26
C SER A 377 -11.00 12.29 1.87
N PHE A 378 -11.09 13.61 2.14
CA PHE A 378 -12.24 14.24 2.80
C PHE A 378 -13.54 14.12 2.00
N TYR A 379 -13.49 14.35 0.68
CA TYR A 379 -14.67 14.24 -0.19
C TYR A 379 -14.80 12.88 -0.91
N GLY A 380 -13.79 12.01 -0.82
CA GLY A 380 -13.75 10.75 -1.58
C GLY A 380 -13.63 10.97 -3.09
N VAL A 381 -12.84 11.96 -3.53
CA VAL A 381 -12.74 12.40 -4.94
C VAL A 381 -12.22 11.26 -5.84
N ARG A 382 -13.04 10.86 -6.83
CA ARG A 382 -12.70 9.85 -7.85
C ARG A 382 -12.48 10.54 -9.20
N LYS A 383 -11.21 10.74 -9.53
CA LYS A 383 -10.67 11.36 -10.76
C LYS A 383 -9.35 10.62 -11.10
N ASN A 384 -8.60 11.05 -12.12
CA ASN A 384 -7.24 10.54 -12.41
C ASN A 384 -6.17 10.82 -11.31
N TRP A 385 -6.59 11.17 -10.08
CA TRP A 385 -5.78 11.69 -8.99
C TRP A 385 -4.89 10.61 -8.34
N GLN A 386 -3.87 10.18 -9.08
CA GLN A 386 -2.84 9.21 -8.69
C GLN A 386 -1.45 9.73 -9.12
N GLY A 387 -0.39 9.42 -8.39
CA GLY A 387 0.97 9.91 -8.69
C GLY A 387 1.23 11.33 -8.18
N ASP A 388 2.19 12.02 -8.81
CA ASP A 388 2.43 13.45 -8.58
C ASP A 388 1.34 14.31 -9.28
N PRO A 389 0.75 15.33 -8.63
CA PRO A 389 -0.36 16.09 -9.19
C PRO A 389 -0.07 16.86 -10.49
N CYS A 390 1.15 17.37 -10.67
CA CYS A 390 1.52 18.25 -11.79
C CYS A 390 2.38 17.59 -12.85
N GLN A 391 3.03 16.46 -12.53
CA GLN A 391 4.07 15.83 -13.34
C GLN A 391 3.92 14.30 -13.47
N PRO A 392 4.38 13.70 -14.59
CA PRO A 392 4.67 14.36 -15.87
C PRO A 392 3.46 15.13 -16.40
N LYS A 393 3.69 16.24 -17.13
CA LYS A 393 2.62 17.12 -17.67
C LYS A 393 1.50 16.38 -18.44
N SER A 394 1.81 15.25 -19.07
CA SER A 394 0.86 14.38 -19.77
C SER A 394 -0.17 13.72 -18.85
N PHE A 395 0.07 13.66 -17.54
CA PHE A 395 -0.78 12.99 -16.54
C PHE A 395 -1.23 13.94 -15.42
N LEU A 396 -1.27 15.26 -15.72
CA LEU A 396 -1.78 16.32 -14.87
C LEU A 396 -3.17 15.96 -14.30
N TRP A 397 -3.37 16.18 -13.00
CA TRP A 397 -4.62 15.81 -12.34
C TRP A 397 -5.83 16.62 -12.82
N ASP A 398 -6.97 15.94 -12.99
CA ASP A 398 -8.20 16.48 -13.56
C ASP A 398 -8.73 17.69 -12.77
N GLY A 399 -8.71 18.85 -13.41
CA GLY A 399 -9.14 20.12 -12.82
C GLY A 399 -8.03 20.92 -12.12
N LEU A 400 -6.77 20.48 -12.19
CA LEU A 400 -5.63 21.28 -11.73
C LEU A 400 -5.00 22.09 -12.86
N ILE A 401 -4.37 23.23 -12.51
CA ILE A 401 -3.35 23.88 -13.34
C ILE A 401 -2.20 24.29 -12.43
N CYS A 402 -0.98 23.90 -12.79
CA CYS A 402 0.22 24.17 -12.01
C CYS A 402 1.06 25.30 -12.59
N SER A 403 1.80 26.01 -11.74
CA SER A 403 2.95 26.79 -12.18
C SER A 403 4.12 25.83 -12.45
N TYR A 404 4.83 26.06 -13.54
CA TYR A 404 6.02 25.30 -13.92
C TYR A 404 7.23 26.22 -13.94
N ASP A 405 8.24 25.87 -13.15
CA ASP A 405 9.54 26.54 -13.07
C ASP A 405 10.59 25.44 -12.86
N ASP A 406 11.66 25.45 -13.66
CA ASP A 406 12.66 24.38 -13.62
C ASP A 406 13.62 24.53 -12.42
N GLN A 407 13.51 25.61 -11.62
CA GLN A 407 14.29 25.85 -10.40
C GLN A 407 13.49 25.73 -9.10
N ILE A 408 12.15 25.59 -9.16
CA ILE A 408 11.26 25.62 -7.99
C ILE A 408 10.21 24.49 -8.09
N PRO A 409 9.83 23.81 -6.99
CA PRO A 409 8.72 22.84 -7.01
C PRO A 409 7.43 23.41 -7.60
N ASN A 410 6.72 22.61 -8.41
CA ASN A 410 5.48 23.06 -9.06
C ASN A 410 4.41 23.35 -8.00
N ARG A 411 3.65 24.43 -8.19
CA ARG A 411 2.61 24.88 -7.26
C ARG A 411 1.23 24.91 -7.90
N ILE A 412 0.19 24.65 -7.13
CA ILE A 412 -1.19 24.61 -7.62
C ILE A 412 -1.73 26.04 -7.74
N THR A 413 -2.02 26.45 -8.98
CA THR A 413 -2.59 27.78 -9.28
C THR A 413 -4.09 27.72 -9.56
N THR A 414 -4.62 26.55 -9.94
CA THR A 414 -6.04 26.31 -10.20
C THR A 414 -6.48 24.99 -9.57
N LEU A 415 -7.65 24.99 -8.93
CA LEU A 415 -8.34 23.81 -8.43
C LEU A 415 -9.82 23.89 -8.83
N ASN A 416 -10.22 23.05 -9.78
CA ASN A 416 -11.59 22.90 -10.23
C ASN A 416 -12.17 21.56 -9.74
N LEU A 417 -13.07 21.65 -8.77
CA LEU A 417 -13.92 20.57 -8.27
C LEU A 417 -15.40 20.88 -8.52
N SER A 418 -15.71 21.71 -9.52
CA SER A 418 -17.09 21.93 -9.95
C SER A 418 -17.73 20.61 -10.41
N SER A 419 -19.05 20.47 -10.24
CA SER A 419 -19.83 19.30 -10.67
C SER A 419 -19.29 17.93 -10.18
N SER A 420 -18.47 17.91 -9.13
CA SER A 420 -17.72 16.72 -8.67
C SER A 420 -18.45 15.94 -7.57
N GLY A 421 -19.74 16.23 -7.34
CA GLY A 421 -20.60 15.53 -6.37
C GLY A 421 -20.23 15.79 -4.91
N LEU A 422 -19.52 16.88 -4.61
CA LEU A 422 -19.02 17.16 -3.26
C LEU A 422 -20.18 17.38 -2.27
N VAL A 423 -20.01 16.86 -1.05
CA VAL A 423 -20.98 16.93 0.06
C VAL A 423 -20.30 17.37 1.36
N GLY A 424 -21.08 17.89 2.31
CA GLY A 424 -20.57 18.35 3.61
C GLY A 424 -20.19 19.83 3.59
N GLU A 425 -19.18 20.21 4.37
CA GLU A 425 -18.69 21.60 4.46
C GLU A 425 -17.53 21.85 3.49
N ILE A 426 -17.20 23.12 3.22
CA ILE A 426 -15.96 23.49 2.51
C ILE A 426 -14.77 23.22 3.45
N THR A 427 -13.88 22.32 3.05
CA THR A 427 -12.79 21.85 3.92
C THR A 427 -11.65 22.86 4.04
N THR A 428 -11.07 22.98 5.24
CA THR A 428 -10.00 23.95 5.52
C THR A 428 -8.69 23.65 4.77
N TYR A 429 -8.46 22.40 4.35
CA TYR A 429 -7.27 21.99 3.58
C TYR A 429 -7.09 22.80 2.28
N VAL A 430 -8.18 23.32 1.69
CA VAL A 430 -8.09 24.18 0.50
C VAL A 430 -7.30 25.47 0.78
N SER A 431 -7.26 25.93 2.04
CA SER A 431 -6.46 27.10 2.45
C SER A 431 -4.95 26.84 2.60
N GLU A 432 -4.50 25.59 2.44
CA GLU A 432 -3.08 25.22 2.45
C GLU A 432 -2.42 25.42 1.07
N LEU A 433 -3.22 25.51 0.00
CA LEU A 433 -2.78 25.78 -1.37
C LEU A 433 -2.47 27.28 -1.56
N THR A 434 -1.45 27.80 -0.87
CA THR A 434 -1.22 29.25 -0.70
C THR A 434 -1.04 30.05 -2.00
N THR A 435 -0.65 29.39 -3.09
CA THR A 435 -0.47 29.96 -4.45
C THR A 435 -1.74 29.97 -5.31
N LEU A 436 -2.85 29.42 -4.82
CA LEU A 436 -4.07 29.20 -5.60
C LEU A 436 -4.68 30.51 -6.08
N GLN A 437 -4.92 30.62 -7.39
CA GLN A 437 -5.45 31.80 -8.08
C GLN A 437 -6.91 31.60 -8.52
N TYR A 438 -7.30 30.38 -8.86
CA TYR A 438 -8.67 30.01 -9.26
C TYR A 438 -9.15 28.82 -8.43
N LEU A 439 -10.23 29.02 -7.65
CA LEU A 439 -10.92 27.97 -6.92
C LEU A 439 -12.37 27.89 -7.40
N ASP A 440 -12.79 26.71 -7.85
CA ASP A 440 -14.14 26.48 -8.34
C ASP A 440 -14.73 25.22 -7.71
N LEU A 441 -15.75 25.45 -6.88
CA LEU A 441 -16.53 24.45 -6.16
C LEU A 441 -17.99 24.45 -6.63
N SER A 442 -18.29 25.08 -7.77
CA SER A 442 -19.66 25.33 -8.22
C SER A 442 -20.42 24.05 -8.63
N ASN A 443 -21.76 24.10 -8.59
CA ASN A 443 -22.62 22.96 -8.92
C ASN A 443 -22.30 21.70 -8.09
N ASN A 444 -22.33 21.83 -6.76
CA ASN A 444 -22.11 20.74 -5.81
C ASN A 444 -23.17 20.79 -4.70
N ASN A 445 -23.09 19.90 -3.72
CA ASN A 445 -23.99 19.84 -2.56
C ASN A 445 -23.24 20.25 -1.26
N LEU A 446 -22.38 21.27 -1.35
CA LEU A 446 -21.65 21.84 -0.21
C LEU A 446 -22.56 22.75 0.61
N SER A 447 -22.44 22.64 1.93
CA SER A 447 -23.34 23.22 2.92
C SER A 447 -22.56 23.86 4.07
N GLY A 448 -23.25 24.56 4.97
CA GLY A 448 -22.61 25.29 6.05
C GLY A 448 -21.95 26.60 5.58
N PRO A 449 -21.07 27.21 6.40
CA PRO A 449 -20.49 28.52 6.13
C PRO A 449 -19.32 28.47 5.13
N VAL A 450 -19.05 29.60 4.49
CA VAL A 450 -17.79 29.84 3.76
C VAL A 450 -16.67 30.04 4.81
N PRO A 451 -15.61 29.20 4.85
CA PRO A 451 -14.63 29.28 5.94
C PRO A 451 -13.76 30.53 5.88
N ASP A 452 -13.56 31.19 7.03
CA ASP A 452 -12.63 32.32 7.18
C ASP A 452 -11.20 31.98 6.74
N SER A 453 -10.81 30.70 6.79
CA SER A 453 -9.51 30.21 6.34
C SER A 453 -9.24 30.46 4.85
N LEU A 454 -10.27 30.56 3.99
CA LEU A 454 -10.09 30.88 2.58
C LEU A 454 -9.52 32.31 2.37
N SER A 455 -9.69 33.22 3.33
CA SER A 455 -9.12 34.57 3.28
C SER A 455 -7.59 34.56 3.20
N LYS A 456 -6.95 33.54 3.80
CA LYS A 456 -5.49 33.31 3.76
C LYS A 456 -4.93 33.14 2.35
N LEU A 457 -5.76 32.77 1.36
CA LEU A 457 -5.35 32.58 -0.03
C LEU A 457 -5.17 33.95 -0.71
N GLN A 458 -4.10 34.66 -0.37
CA GLN A 458 -3.84 36.02 -0.88
C GLN A 458 -3.61 36.05 -2.40
N SER A 459 -3.18 34.93 -3.00
CA SER A 459 -3.06 34.75 -4.46
C SER A 459 -4.40 34.61 -5.19
N LEU A 460 -5.51 34.39 -4.47
CA LEU A 460 -6.81 34.04 -5.06
C LEU A 460 -7.45 35.21 -5.81
N LYS A 461 -7.75 35.00 -7.09
CA LYS A 461 -8.37 35.96 -8.02
C LYS A 461 -9.81 35.58 -8.37
N VAL A 462 -10.16 34.30 -8.33
CA VAL A 462 -11.53 33.81 -8.55
C VAL A 462 -11.91 32.77 -7.50
N LEU A 463 -13.09 32.94 -6.91
CA LEU A 463 -13.75 32.02 -6.00
C LEU A 463 -15.16 31.75 -6.51
N ASP A 464 -15.38 30.58 -7.12
CA ASP A 464 -16.68 30.18 -7.65
C ASP A 464 -17.39 29.22 -6.69
N LEU A 465 -18.48 29.70 -6.10
CA LEU A 465 -19.33 29.01 -5.13
C LEU A 465 -20.78 28.92 -5.62
N ARG A 466 -21.02 29.09 -6.93
CA ARG A 466 -22.37 29.02 -7.51
C ARG A 466 -23.02 27.66 -7.26
N ASP A 467 -24.34 27.66 -7.17
CA ASP A 467 -25.17 26.45 -7.23
C ASP A 467 -24.75 25.38 -6.21
N ASN A 468 -24.75 25.78 -4.95
CA ASN A 468 -24.56 24.97 -3.74
C ASN A 468 -25.58 25.42 -2.66
N PRO A 469 -25.90 24.59 -1.65
CA PRO A 469 -26.70 24.96 -0.48
C PRO A 469 -25.88 25.56 0.68
N LEU A 470 -24.99 26.53 0.41
CA LEU A 470 -24.18 27.21 1.45
C LEU A 470 -25.02 28.22 2.25
N LEU A 471 -24.63 28.48 3.51
CA LEU A 471 -25.42 29.25 4.49
C LEU A 471 -24.58 30.30 5.24
N GLY A 472 -25.14 31.49 5.47
CA GLY A 472 -24.56 32.51 6.37
C GLY A 472 -23.75 33.61 5.66
N SER A 473 -22.85 34.27 6.38
CA SER A 473 -22.05 35.38 5.85
C SER A 473 -20.78 34.91 5.15
N ILE A 474 -20.45 35.54 4.03
CA ILE A 474 -19.10 35.46 3.44
C ILE A 474 -18.10 36.18 4.38
N PRO A 475 -16.92 35.61 4.68
CA PRO A 475 -15.85 36.25 5.45
C PRO A 475 -15.54 37.68 5.02
N SER A 476 -15.37 38.60 5.98
CA SER A 476 -15.28 40.04 5.69
C SER A 476 -14.06 40.42 4.84
N GLU A 477 -12.92 39.74 5.02
CA GLU A 477 -11.70 39.96 4.24
C GLU A 477 -11.90 39.56 2.77
N LEU A 478 -12.62 38.47 2.49
CA LEU A 478 -13.00 38.09 1.12
C LEU A 478 -13.95 39.13 0.51
N VAL A 479 -14.92 39.64 1.27
CA VAL A 479 -15.83 40.71 0.81
C VAL A 479 -15.07 42.01 0.52
N GLU A 480 -14.07 42.36 1.32
CA GLU A 480 -13.21 43.53 1.09
C GLU A 480 -12.32 43.36 -0.14
N ARG A 481 -11.68 42.19 -0.30
CA ARG A 481 -10.94 41.82 -1.52
C ARG A 481 -11.81 41.78 -2.77
N SER A 482 -13.11 41.51 -2.63
CA SER A 482 -14.04 41.61 -3.76
C SER A 482 -14.42 43.06 -4.09
N LYS A 483 -14.63 43.91 -3.07
CA LYS A 483 -14.88 45.35 -3.26
C LYS A 483 -13.70 46.11 -3.86
N ASN A 484 -12.46 45.73 -3.53
CA ASN A 484 -11.26 46.34 -4.09
C ASN A 484 -10.83 45.73 -5.45
N GLY A 485 -11.57 44.76 -5.97
CA GLY A 485 -11.35 44.16 -7.29
C GLY A 485 -10.26 43.07 -7.35
N SER A 486 -9.59 42.75 -6.24
CA SER A 486 -8.57 41.69 -6.22
C SER A 486 -9.15 40.26 -6.28
N LEU A 487 -10.43 40.07 -5.92
CA LEU A 487 -11.09 38.77 -5.89
C LEU A 487 -12.50 38.79 -6.53
N SER A 488 -12.69 38.04 -7.61
CA SER A 488 -14.02 37.74 -8.17
C SER A 488 -14.69 36.61 -7.38
N ILE A 489 -15.63 36.95 -6.49
CA ILE A 489 -16.49 35.95 -5.83
C ILE A 489 -17.75 35.78 -6.66
N ARG A 490 -18.08 34.53 -7.02
CA ARG A 490 -19.31 34.18 -7.75
C ARG A 490 -20.22 33.33 -6.87
N VAL A 491 -21.45 33.79 -6.67
CA VAL A 491 -22.49 33.10 -5.89
C VAL A 491 -23.79 33.08 -6.68
N GLY A 492 -24.44 31.91 -6.73
CA GLY A 492 -25.58 31.66 -7.62
C GLY A 492 -26.91 32.05 -6.98
N ALA A 493 -27.74 32.81 -7.71
CA ALA A 493 -29.03 33.29 -7.23
C ALA A 493 -30.09 32.19 -7.02
N GLY A 494 -29.87 30.97 -7.53
CA GLY A 494 -30.80 29.84 -7.41
C GLY A 494 -30.50 28.86 -6.26
N GLY A 495 -29.24 28.75 -5.82
CA GLY A 495 -28.81 27.79 -4.79
C GLY A 495 -28.50 28.41 -3.42
N ASN A 496 -27.67 29.46 -3.40
CA ASN A 496 -27.14 30.09 -2.19
C ASN A 496 -28.13 31.06 -1.52
N THR A 497 -29.39 30.65 -1.34
CA THR A 497 -30.52 31.54 -0.98
C THR A 497 -30.46 32.16 0.42
N ASP A 498 -29.66 31.62 1.34
CA ASP A 498 -29.40 32.16 2.69
C ASP A 498 -27.92 32.64 2.84
N LEU A 499 -27.20 32.90 1.74
CA LEU A 499 -25.82 33.39 1.75
C LEU A 499 -25.73 34.92 1.56
N CYS A 500 -25.07 35.60 2.50
CA CYS A 500 -25.05 37.07 2.57
C CYS A 500 -23.64 37.67 2.41
N ALA A 501 -23.51 38.67 1.54
CA ALA A 501 -22.28 39.45 1.34
C ALA A 501 -22.05 40.57 2.39
N SER A 502 -22.69 40.49 3.57
CA SER A 502 -22.61 41.54 4.59
C SER A 502 -22.87 41.02 6.01
N SER A 503 -22.48 41.83 6.99
CA SER A 503 -22.65 41.59 8.43
C SER A 503 -24.11 41.66 8.92
N SER A 504 -25.07 42.03 8.05
CA SER A 504 -26.51 42.12 8.38
C SER A 504 -27.29 40.82 8.13
N CYS A 505 -26.63 39.65 8.18
CA CYS A 505 -27.30 38.36 8.27
C CYS A 505 -28.42 38.41 9.32
N PRO A 506 -29.70 38.19 8.95
CA PRO A 506 -30.79 38.28 9.90
C PRO A 506 -30.64 37.16 10.93
N LYS A 507 -30.31 37.51 12.18
CA LYS A 507 -30.27 36.59 13.32
C LYS A 507 -31.68 36.09 13.63
N LYS A 508 -32.19 35.16 12.81
CA LYS A 508 -33.50 34.51 12.92
C LYS A 508 -33.65 33.90 14.33
N LYS A 509 -34.30 34.62 15.25
CA LYS A 509 -34.80 34.03 16.51
C LYS A 509 -35.69 32.85 16.13
N LYS A 510 -35.45 31.68 16.72
CA LYS A 510 -36.22 30.45 16.40
C LYS A 510 -37.70 30.66 16.68
N SER A 511 -38.52 30.76 15.64
CA SER A 511 -39.98 30.79 15.73
C SER A 511 -40.55 29.46 15.24
N TYR A 512 -40.99 28.63 16.15
CA TYR A 512 -41.53 27.29 15.86
C TYR A 512 -42.95 27.30 15.28
N VAL A 513 -43.60 28.47 15.19
CA VAL A 513 -45.05 28.61 15.04
C VAL A 513 -45.57 28.18 13.66
N ILE A 514 -44.87 28.53 12.57
CA ILE A 514 -45.36 28.34 11.20
C ILE A 514 -45.47 26.84 10.83
N MET A 515 -44.55 26.01 11.33
CA MET A 515 -44.53 24.56 11.06
C MET A 515 -45.75 23.83 11.63
N ILE A 516 -46.35 24.34 12.72
CA ILE A 516 -47.47 23.68 13.40
C ILE A 516 -48.75 23.76 12.55
N VAL A 517 -49.01 24.90 11.90
CA VAL A 517 -50.26 25.15 11.16
C VAL A 517 -50.40 24.21 9.95
N ALA A 518 -49.32 23.98 9.21
CA ALA A 518 -49.31 23.09 8.04
C ALA A 518 -49.48 21.60 8.40
N ILE A 519 -49.03 21.18 9.59
CA ILE A 519 -49.20 19.80 10.07
C ILE A 519 -50.67 19.54 10.43
N VAL A 520 -51.33 20.47 11.13
CA VAL A 520 -52.73 20.32 11.58
C VAL A 520 -53.70 20.22 10.40
N SER A 521 -53.54 21.07 9.37
CA SER A 521 -54.39 21.01 8.16
C SER A 521 -54.22 19.69 7.41
N SER A 522 -53.00 19.18 7.30
CA SER A 522 -52.69 17.90 6.65
C SER A 522 -53.31 16.71 7.40
N PHE A 523 -53.30 16.74 8.74
CA PHE A 523 -53.78 15.65 9.58
C PHE A 523 -55.31 15.44 9.50
N LEU A 524 -56.06 16.52 9.38
CA LEU A 524 -57.53 16.49 9.27
C LEU A 524 -58.00 15.80 7.98
N VAL A 525 -57.27 15.97 6.87
CA VAL A 525 -57.59 15.30 5.59
C VAL A 525 -57.38 13.79 5.66
N LEU A 526 -56.31 13.32 6.34
CA LEU A 526 -56.07 11.89 6.55
C LEU A 526 -57.16 11.22 7.42
N LEU A 527 -57.70 11.93 8.42
CA LEU A 527 -58.77 11.41 9.27
C LEU A 527 -60.10 11.24 8.50
N ALA A 528 -60.38 12.13 7.53
CA ALA A 528 -61.51 11.97 6.63
C ALA A 528 -61.34 10.76 5.69
N ALA A 529 -60.15 10.57 5.11
CA ALA A 529 -59.89 9.45 4.19
C ALA A 529 -59.93 8.08 4.90
N THR A 530 -59.36 7.98 6.10
CA THR A 530 -59.27 6.72 6.86
C THR A 530 -60.63 6.26 7.40
N SER A 531 -61.50 7.17 7.82
CA SER A 531 -62.84 6.83 8.30
C SER A 531 -63.73 6.24 7.19
N VAL A 532 -63.62 6.72 5.95
CA VAL A 532 -64.31 6.12 4.78
C VAL A 532 -63.83 4.68 4.51
N LEU A 533 -62.51 4.43 4.56
CA LEU A 533 -61.93 3.10 4.35
C LEU A 533 -62.39 2.08 5.41
N ILE A 534 -62.51 2.50 6.68
CA ILE A 534 -63.01 1.65 7.78
C ILE A 534 -64.48 1.21 7.55
N ILE A 535 -65.32 2.10 7.01
CA ILE A 535 -66.72 1.79 6.67
C ILE A 535 -66.80 0.73 5.56
N LEU A 536 -65.92 0.81 4.56
CA LEU A 536 -65.84 -0.18 3.48
C LEU A 536 -65.34 -1.55 3.98
N TRP A 537 -64.32 -1.57 4.84
CA TRP A 537 -63.82 -2.81 5.45
C TRP A 537 -64.87 -3.55 6.28
N ARG A 538 -65.65 -2.82 7.10
CA ARG A 538 -66.71 -3.40 7.96
C ARG A 538 -67.80 -4.15 7.19
N LYS A 539 -67.96 -3.93 5.87
CA LYS A 539 -68.94 -4.65 5.03
C LYS A 539 -68.47 -6.01 4.49
N ARG A 540 -67.17 -6.36 4.55
CA ARG A 540 -66.65 -7.65 4.01
C ARG A 540 -66.47 -8.76 5.05
N ALA A 541 -66.36 -8.44 6.33
CA ALA A 541 -65.95 -9.40 7.36
C ALA A 541 -67.13 -10.19 8.00
N ARG A 542 -67.76 -11.14 7.26
CA ARG A 542 -68.76 -12.07 7.86
C ARG A 542 -68.94 -13.41 7.11
N LYS A 543 -67.98 -14.34 7.23
CA LYS A 543 -68.18 -15.81 7.27
C LYS A 543 -66.86 -16.58 7.50
N GLN A 544 -66.94 -17.63 8.32
CA GLN A 544 -65.96 -18.66 8.73
C GLN A 544 -66.80 -19.85 9.33
N PRO A 545 -66.29 -21.05 9.70
CA PRO A 545 -64.92 -21.41 10.12
C PRO A 545 -64.39 -22.72 9.45
N VAL A 546 -63.56 -23.58 10.08
CA VAL A 546 -62.10 -23.51 10.34
C VAL A 546 -61.57 -24.96 10.45
N ILE A 547 -60.43 -25.29 9.82
CA ILE A 547 -59.52 -26.42 10.14
C ILE A 547 -58.22 -26.27 9.31
N ARG A 548 -57.01 -26.66 9.74
CA ARG A 548 -56.36 -26.59 11.08
C ARG A 548 -54.84 -26.86 10.92
N LEU A 549 -54.03 -26.33 11.85
CA LEU A 549 -52.59 -26.63 12.08
C LEU A 549 -51.60 -26.11 10.99
N GLY A 550 -50.54 -25.36 11.30
CA GLY A 550 -50.05 -24.79 12.57
C GLY A 550 -49.17 -23.54 12.35
N THR A 551 -48.80 -22.82 13.42
CA THR A 551 -48.32 -21.41 13.43
C THR A 551 -46.96 -21.19 14.14
N LEU A 552 -46.57 -19.91 14.34
CA LEU A 552 -45.36 -19.31 14.95
C LEU A 552 -44.19 -18.98 13.99
N GLU A 553 -43.33 -17.96 14.20
CA GLU A 553 -43.40 -16.54 14.67
C GLU A 553 -41.96 -16.00 14.86
N GLU A 554 -41.55 -14.72 14.75
CA GLU A 554 -42.07 -13.50 14.09
C GLU A 554 -40.90 -12.46 13.95
N LYS A 555 -41.15 -11.14 13.79
CA LYS A 555 -40.15 -10.11 13.47
C LYS A 555 -39.52 -9.38 14.66
N LYS A 556 -38.21 -9.13 14.56
CA LYS A 556 -37.35 -8.45 15.55
C LYS A 556 -37.51 -6.91 15.50
N GLN A 557 -37.33 -6.24 16.65
CA GLN A 557 -37.70 -4.82 16.85
C GLN A 557 -36.53 -3.83 16.85
N GLN A 558 -36.80 -2.59 16.43
CA GLN A 558 -35.93 -1.42 16.65
C GLN A 558 -36.46 -0.60 17.83
N LEU A 559 -35.59 -0.29 18.80
CA LEU A 559 -35.94 0.37 20.07
C LEU A 559 -35.27 1.75 20.21
N SER A 560 -35.88 2.65 20.99
CA SER A 560 -35.32 3.98 21.30
C SER A 560 -34.32 3.94 22.44
N TYR A 561 -33.41 4.91 22.51
CA TYR A 561 -32.41 4.98 23.60
C TYR A 561 -33.05 5.20 24.99
N SER A 562 -34.25 5.80 25.03
CA SER A 562 -35.11 5.88 26.22
C SER A 562 -35.56 4.49 26.71
N GLU A 563 -35.92 3.59 25.79
CA GLU A 563 -36.31 2.22 26.14
C GLU A 563 -35.09 1.38 26.53
N ILE A 564 -33.94 1.56 25.87
CA ILE A 564 -32.67 0.94 26.30
C ILE A 564 -32.37 1.28 27.76
N ARG A 565 -32.47 2.55 28.16
CA ARG A 565 -32.27 2.96 29.57
C ARG A 565 -33.30 2.38 30.54
N ARG A 566 -34.52 2.11 30.08
CA ARG A 566 -35.56 1.46 30.89
C ARG A 566 -35.24 -0.02 31.12
N ILE A 567 -34.92 -0.77 30.06
CA ILE A 567 -34.69 -2.22 30.16
C ILE A 567 -33.40 -2.57 30.92
N THR A 568 -32.38 -1.71 30.93
CA THR A 568 -31.11 -1.92 31.67
C THR A 568 -31.08 -1.29 33.08
N ASN A 569 -32.21 -0.75 33.56
CA ASN A 569 -32.28 0.07 34.79
C ASN A 569 -31.17 1.14 34.86
N ASN A 570 -31.04 1.97 33.83
CA ASN A 570 -29.94 2.94 33.64
C ASN A 570 -28.53 2.33 33.62
N PHE A 571 -28.39 1.12 33.07
CA PHE A 571 -27.12 0.38 32.91
C PHE A 571 -26.49 -0.09 34.23
N GLU A 572 -27.31 -0.33 35.26
CA GLU A 572 -26.89 -0.72 36.62
C GLU A 572 -25.95 -1.95 36.66
N ARG A 573 -26.28 -3.00 35.90
CA ARG A 573 -25.58 -4.30 35.99
C ARG A 573 -24.77 -4.63 34.73
N GLN A 574 -23.50 -4.23 34.71
CA GLN A 574 -22.54 -4.68 33.70
C GLN A 574 -22.26 -6.19 33.86
N ILE A 575 -22.32 -6.95 32.77
CA ILE A 575 -22.08 -8.41 32.71
C ILE A 575 -20.90 -8.80 31.82
N GLY A 576 -20.33 -7.85 31.06
CA GLY A 576 -19.12 -8.07 30.28
C GLY A 576 -18.54 -6.77 29.71
N GLU A 577 -17.26 -6.78 29.39
CA GLU A 577 -16.58 -5.67 28.73
C GLU A 577 -15.43 -6.19 27.86
N GLY A 578 -15.25 -5.57 26.70
CA GLY A 578 -14.13 -5.80 25.80
C GLY A 578 -13.58 -4.48 25.24
N GLY A 579 -12.62 -4.57 24.31
CA GLY A 579 -11.97 -3.40 23.72
C GLY A 579 -12.96 -2.35 23.21
N PHE A 580 -13.99 -2.79 22.47
CA PHE A 580 -14.89 -1.92 21.71
C PHE A 580 -16.33 -1.82 22.26
N ALA A 581 -16.68 -2.59 23.30
CA ALA A 581 -18.06 -2.68 23.80
C ALA A 581 -18.15 -2.95 25.32
N LYS A 582 -19.24 -2.48 25.94
CA LYS A 582 -19.70 -2.89 27.28
C LYS A 582 -21.04 -3.63 27.14
N VAL A 583 -21.25 -4.68 27.93
CA VAL A 583 -22.48 -5.48 27.91
C VAL A 583 -23.15 -5.40 29.26
N PHE A 584 -24.44 -5.05 29.27
CA PHE A 584 -25.27 -4.92 30.47
C PHE A 584 -26.40 -5.94 30.45
N LEU A 585 -26.84 -6.40 31.63
CA LEU A 585 -28.07 -7.16 31.73
C LEU A 585 -29.27 -6.21 31.63
N GLY A 586 -30.32 -6.64 30.94
CA GLY A 586 -31.61 -5.99 30.96
C GLY A 586 -32.78 -6.97 30.98
N ASN A 587 -33.99 -6.44 31.15
CA ASN A 587 -35.24 -7.19 31.07
C ASN A 587 -36.16 -6.53 30.03
N LEU A 588 -36.54 -7.28 28.99
CA LEU A 588 -37.44 -6.84 27.92
C LEU A 588 -38.59 -7.85 27.85
N ASP A 589 -39.81 -7.37 28.10
CA ASP A 589 -41.05 -8.18 28.07
C ASP A 589 -40.90 -9.51 28.84
N ASP A 590 -40.50 -9.37 30.11
CA ASP A 590 -40.18 -10.42 31.08
C ASP A 590 -39.10 -11.45 30.68
N SER A 591 -38.37 -11.18 29.60
CA SER A 591 -37.22 -11.95 29.13
C SER A 591 -35.89 -11.24 29.43
N GLN A 592 -34.93 -11.98 29.98
CA GLN A 592 -33.58 -11.46 30.20
C GLN A 592 -32.83 -11.29 28.88
N VAL A 593 -32.23 -10.11 28.70
CA VAL A 593 -31.49 -9.72 27.49
C VAL A 593 -30.10 -9.19 27.80
N ALA A 594 -29.15 -9.46 26.90
CA ALA A 594 -27.80 -8.90 26.94
C ALA A 594 -27.72 -7.65 26.04
N VAL A 595 -27.50 -6.49 26.64
CA VAL A 595 -27.49 -5.18 25.98
C VAL A 595 -26.05 -4.73 25.75
N LYS A 596 -25.56 -4.92 24.53
CA LYS A 596 -24.20 -4.60 24.06
C LYS A 596 -24.17 -3.16 23.54
N VAL A 597 -23.58 -2.26 24.33
CA VAL A 597 -23.36 -0.84 23.97
C VAL A 597 -21.95 -0.69 23.38
N LEU A 598 -21.88 -0.16 22.16
CA LEU A 598 -20.61 0.02 21.43
C LEU A 598 -19.97 1.38 21.74
N LYS A 599 -18.63 1.44 21.72
CA LYS A 599 -17.87 2.68 21.93
C LYS A 599 -17.87 3.52 20.64
N SER A 600 -18.36 4.76 20.74
CA SER A 600 -18.51 5.70 19.62
C SER A 600 -17.19 5.92 18.88
N SER A 601 -17.06 5.29 17.71
CA SER A 601 -15.87 5.33 16.84
C SER A 601 -16.29 5.03 15.40
N VAL A 602 -15.50 5.48 14.42
CA VAL A 602 -15.77 5.23 12.98
C VAL A 602 -15.79 3.72 12.67
N GLN A 603 -14.95 2.95 13.35
CA GLN A 603 -14.91 1.49 13.28
C GLN A 603 -16.19 0.86 13.85
N GLY A 604 -16.61 1.30 15.06
CA GLY A 604 -17.79 0.76 15.74
C GLY A 604 -19.11 0.93 14.98
N TYR A 605 -19.23 1.94 14.11
CA TYR A 605 -20.40 2.07 13.23
C TYR A 605 -20.43 1.00 12.12
N LYS A 606 -19.27 0.69 11.50
CA LYS A 606 -19.18 -0.37 10.49
C LYS A 606 -19.44 -1.76 11.09
N GLU A 607 -18.89 -2.00 12.28
CA GLU A 607 -19.13 -3.24 13.04
C GLU A 607 -20.62 -3.39 13.41
N PHE A 608 -21.24 -2.32 13.93
CA PHE A 608 -22.68 -2.28 14.20
C PHE A 608 -23.52 -2.59 12.96
N GLU A 609 -23.25 -1.92 11.84
CA GLU A 609 -24.04 -2.06 10.63
C GLU A 609 -23.93 -3.48 10.03
N ALA A 610 -22.73 -4.08 10.06
CA ALA A 610 -22.51 -5.46 9.65
C ALA A 610 -23.23 -6.45 10.57
N GLU A 611 -23.10 -6.30 11.89
CA GLU A 611 -23.69 -7.20 12.88
C GLU A 611 -25.23 -7.16 12.84
N VAL A 612 -25.85 -5.99 12.65
CA VAL A 612 -27.30 -5.85 12.40
C VAL A 612 -27.70 -6.51 11.07
N LYS A 613 -27.02 -6.18 9.96
CA LYS A 613 -27.39 -6.70 8.62
C LYS A 613 -27.32 -8.23 8.53
N LEU A 614 -26.40 -8.84 9.28
CA LEU A 614 -26.16 -10.28 9.28
C LEU A 614 -27.09 -11.02 10.27
N LEU A 615 -27.20 -10.57 11.52
CA LEU A 615 -28.01 -11.23 12.56
C LEU A 615 -29.53 -10.96 12.46
N LEU A 616 -29.96 -10.03 11.61
CA LEU A 616 -31.37 -9.93 11.18
C LEU A 616 -31.76 -10.97 10.12
N ARG A 617 -30.80 -11.64 9.49
CA ARG A 617 -31.04 -12.61 8.40
C ARG A 617 -30.77 -14.06 8.79
N ILE A 618 -29.95 -14.28 9.82
CA ILE A 618 -29.42 -15.60 10.16
C ILE A 618 -29.95 -16.06 11.51
N HIS A 619 -30.57 -17.23 11.51
CA HIS A 619 -31.10 -17.92 12.69
C HIS A 619 -30.47 -19.31 12.72
N HIS A 620 -29.53 -19.56 13.63
CA HIS A 620 -28.83 -20.84 13.75
C HIS A 620 -28.80 -21.29 15.22
N ARG A 621 -28.95 -22.60 15.48
CA ARG A 621 -29.13 -23.17 16.83
C ARG A 621 -27.95 -22.91 17.80
N ASN A 622 -26.77 -22.59 17.26
CA ASN A 622 -25.56 -22.31 18.03
C ASN A 622 -25.11 -20.83 17.93
N LEU A 623 -25.96 -19.94 17.39
CA LEU A 623 -25.68 -18.51 17.26
C LEU A 623 -26.70 -17.72 18.09
N THR A 624 -26.23 -16.74 18.87
CA THR A 624 -27.14 -15.96 19.74
C THR A 624 -28.09 -15.08 18.93
N SER A 625 -29.38 -15.16 19.23
CA SER A 625 -30.42 -14.40 18.54
C SER A 625 -30.37 -12.93 18.94
N LEU A 626 -30.10 -12.06 17.96
CA LEU A 626 -30.33 -10.62 18.07
C LEU A 626 -31.84 -10.36 18.24
N VAL A 627 -32.28 -9.91 19.41
CA VAL A 627 -33.68 -9.59 19.73
C VAL A 627 -34.08 -8.22 19.16
N GLY A 628 -33.15 -7.26 19.17
CA GLY A 628 -33.38 -5.92 18.63
C GLY A 628 -32.15 -5.03 18.63
N TYR A 629 -32.30 -3.79 18.17
CA TYR A 629 -31.21 -2.81 18.11
C TYR A 629 -31.69 -1.37 18.31
N CYS A 630 -30.77 -0.49 18.69
CA CYS A 630 -30.97 0.96 18.74
C CYS A 630 -29.82 1.65 18.00
N CYS A 631 -30.17 2.57 17.10
CA CYS A 631 -29.26 3.42 16.35
C CYS A 631 -29.76 4.87 16.43
N GLN A 632 -29.29 5.63 17.41
CA GLN A 632 -29.71 7.02 17.64
C GLN A 632 -28.50 7.92 17.92
N LYS A 633 -28.11 8.71 16.90
CA LYS A 633 -26.92 9.57 16.90
C LYS A 633 -25.66 8.73 17.16
N THR A 634 -24.93 9.01 18.24
CA THR A 634 -23.74 8.27 18.67
C THR A 634 -24.05 7.01 19.51
N ASN A 635 -25.32 6.77 19.86
CA ASN A 635 -25.70 5.60 20.64
C ASN A 635 -26.02 4.42 19.70
N LEU A 636 -25.09 3.46 19.67
CA LEU A 636 -25.20 2.21 18.92
C LEU A 636 -25.30 1.06 19.92
N VAL A 637 -26.44 0.36 19.93
CA VAL A 637 -26.77 -0.67 20.92
C VAL A 637 -27.40 -1.89 20.26
N LEU A 638 -26.91 -3.07 20.61
CA LEU A 638 -27.39 -4.36 20.14
C LEU A 638 -27.97 -5.15 21.33
N ILE A 639 -29.10 -5.81 21.13
CA ILE A 639 -29.83 -6.53 22.18
C ILE A 639 -29.92 -7.98 21.76
N TYR A 640 -29.40 -8.88 22.60
CA TYR A 640 -29.43 -10.33 22.39
C TYR A 640 -30.25 -11.00 23.49
N GLU A 641 -30.68 -12.23 23.25
CA GLU A 641 -31.10 -13.13 24.33
C GLU A 641 -29.96 -13.29 25.36
N TYR A 642 -30.28 -13.33 26.65
CA TYR A 642 -29.26 -13.53 27.69
C TYR A 642 -28.91 -15.02 27.85
N ILE A 643 -27.68 -15.38 27.52
CA ILE A 643 -27.18 -16.75 27.68
C ILE A 643 -26.67 -16.96 29.11
N ASN A 644 -27.37 -17.82 29.84
CA ASN A 644 -26.98 -18.26 31.18
C ASN A 644 -25.64 -19.02 31.19
N ASN A 645 -25.05 -19.17 32.38
CA ASN A 645 -23.75 -19.82 32.65
C ASN A 645 -22.47 -19.07 32.22
N GLY A 646 -22.57 -17.99 31.43
CA GLY A 646 -21.42 -17.11 31.11
C GLY A 646 -20.56 -17.59 29.93
N ASN A 647 -19.36 -17.02 29.78
CA ASN A 647 -18.55 -17.19 28.57
C ASN A 647 -17.63 -18.42 28.60
N LEU A 648 -17.27 -18.92 27.42
CA LEU A 648 -16.41 -20.11 27.25
C LEU A 648 -15.04 -19.99 27.93
N LYS A 649 -14.47 -18.78 28.04
CA LYS A 649 -13.17 -18.57 28.70
C LYS A 649 -13.22 -19.01 30.17
N GLU A 650 -14.28 -18.68 30.90
CA GLU A 650 -14.47 -19.08 32.30
C GLU A 650 -14.54 -20.60 32.48
N HIS A 651 -15.21 -21.30 31.56
CA HIS A 651 -15.34 -22.77 31.54
C HIS A 651 -14.06 -23.49 31.09
N LEU A 652 -13.22 -22.83 30.30
CA LEU A 652 -11.88 -23.33 29.92
C LEU A 652 -10.85 -23.09 31.03
N SER A 653 -10.95 -22.00 31.79
CA SER A 653 -10.06 -21.65 32.91
C SER A 653 -10.51 -22.20 34.28
N GLY A 654 -11.66 -22.88 34.36
CA GLY A 654 -12.17 -23.51 35.58
C GLY A 654 -12.67 -22.55 36.66
N SER A 655 -12.83 -21.26 36.36
CA SER A 655 -13.16 -20.21 37.34
C SER A 655 -14.62 -20.23 37.83
N LYS A 656 -15.37 -21.27 37.47
CA LYS A 656 -16.75 -21.56 37.91
C LYS A 656 -16.95 -22.94 38.56
N GLY A 657 -15.86 -23.66 38.85
CA GLY A 657 -15.90 -24.92 39.60
C GLY A 657 -16.13 -26.19 38.76
N SER A 658 -16.54 -26.06 37.50
CA SER A 658 -16.42 -27.12 36.49
C SER A 658 -15.43 -26.69 35.40
N VAL A 659 -14.73 -27.68 34.84
CA VAL A 659 -13.79 -27.53 33.72
C VAL A 659 -14.27 -28.45 32.62
N LEU A 660 -14.49 -27.92 31.41
CA LEU A 660 -14.90 -28.74 30.27
C LEU A 660 -13.88 -29.86 30.01
N SER A 661 -14.37 -31.08 29.86
CA SER A 661 -13.58 -32.25 29.46
C SER A 661 -13.01 -32.09 28.04
N TRP A 662 -12.06 -32.96 27.66
CA TRP A 662 -11.48 -32.90 26.32
C TRP A 662 -12.52 -33.21 25.21
N GLU A 663 -13.46 -34.12 25.49
CA GLU A 663 -14.55 -34.48 24.58
C GLU A 663 -15.51 -33.30 24.37
N GLU A 664 -15.93 -32.62 25.45
CA GLU A 664 -16.76 -31.41 25.37
C GLU A 664 -16.04 -30.27 24.62
N ARG A 665 -14.73 -30.09 24.85
CA ARG A 665 -13.91 -29.10 24.13
C ARG A 665 -13.85 -29.40 22.63
N MET A 666 -13.67 -30.66 22.25
CA MET A 666 -13.70 -31.09 20.86
C MET A 666 -15.08 -30.85 20.24
N GLN A 667 -16.16 -31.20 20.95
CA GLN A 667 -17.53 -30.97 20.45
C GLN A 667 -17.85 -29.47 20.29
N VAL A 668 -17.36 -28.60 21.17
CA VAL A 668 -17.49 -27.13 21.02
C VAL A 668 -16.76 -26.63 19.77
N ALA A 669 -15.56 -27.15 19.48
CA ALA A 669 -14.81 -26.82 18.27
C ALA A 669 -15.53 -27.30 16.99
N VAL A 670 -16.01 -28.55 16.98
CA VAL A 670 -16.78 -29.13 15.87
C VAL A 670 -18.09 -28.35 15.63
N ASN A 671 -18.85 -28.04 16.68
CA ASN A 671 -20.10 -27.27 16.55
C ASN A 671 -19.86 -25.84 16.02
N SER A 672 -18.72 -25.24 16.38
CA SER A 672 -18.32 -23.91 15.90
C SER A 672 -17.93 -23.94 14.42
N ALA A 673 -17.18 -24.96 13.98
CA ALA A 673 -16.84 -25.17 12.58
C ALA A 673 -18.07 -25.52 11.71
N GLN A 674 -18.98 -26.35 12.23
CA GLN A 674 -20.26 -26.65 11.57
C GLN A 674 -21.14 -25.41 11.41
N GLY A 675 -21.15 -24.52 12.42
CA GLY A 675 -21.80 -23.22 12.31
C GLY A 675 -21.23 -22.39 11.15
N TRP A 676 -19.90 -22.32 11.01
CA TRP A 676 -19.23 -21.60 9.91
C TRP A 676 -19.55 -22.13 8.51
N MET A 677 -19.85 -23.43 8.35
CA MET A 677 -20.17 -24.04 7.05
C MET A 677 -21.62 -23.83 6.57
N GLN A 678 -22.40 -22.95 7.24
CA GLN A 678 -23.78 -22.60 6.87
C GLN A 678 -24.00 -21.09 6.64
N PHE A 679 -22.94 -20.32 6.40
CA PHE A 679 -22.97 -18.88 6.08
C PHE A 679 -22.71 -18.62 4.59
#